data_AF-A0ABD3NLD5-F1
#
_entry.id   AF-A0ABD3NLD5-F1
#
_cell.length_a   1.000
_cell.length_b   1.000
_cell.length_c   1.000
_cell.angle_alpha   90.00
_cell.angle_beta   90.00
_cell.angle_gamma   90.00
#
_symmetry.space_group_name_H-M   'P 1'
#
loop_
_entity.id
_entity.type
_entity.pdbx_description
1 polymer ?
#
loop_
_entity_poly.entity_id
_entity_poly.type
_entity_poly.pdbx_seq_one_letter_code
_entity_poly.pdbx_strand_id
1 'polypeptide(L)'
;MSCVIGELHYRLGLLPGDLDDCLDPTNATDPTCVGGSAAAASVIRHSIEEEEGPAFHFPKLDRESRFVAMHPEGWGVNRLVLHDYFGWEFFNAPPSLLTDENRLGSVNLLTPNFRPTITNVALSPSSMWFQFLEHIHVDEDTGAAFIYIQGESQPLTTPAVKSMVSALDYVAYVNANNGCFDKISGGIFSADRIVNGTSPCLIPIVYYLDEPLRDEMLDSIRVHPNPPLVLAQGFGEMDPEIVNNQTLVVAIDISGGLLSHLSVDVDLENWAVKNFTFNEIDFEELPSKYKDDQYFRDMEYLRILADEALANDPVVGTSGFMPLTRTVIDTDWRMCMGGECPIGNLFTDALRWAADADFAVVSSGGLRGEGWEAGEVHVSDIWSALPFMNDICIGVMSGVSVFSLLNYSTAVATFESTYTPMGDRLLQMSGLRITYNTQLPGSGNGRLISIDIWDMEKNEFLPLERLKLYRFATENWMCDSFDPFPSFFKDNLRMEGEVRGTVDDSRSVQEVVGAYLSYLSDKGISYDTSLKGSHINDTRAFEPMSFIETPESCLKDYFWETEILTCMPCPGVNYVEFSDDLISFLVTPHSEDLSGRNVLSNHELFNVTLAARLIPEWLLLKGTASNLTKGSTLLQPGDSIAVDFDIDPTGLSKGSTRSIVSFGVILDGDYPGCLTDLDIAFETVVEVRAEENFNHLGAIRMVGFTFMALAMALAVFFFFWTHRNKKHRIVQMSQPKFLELICVGTFMMASCIIPLSVDDGVASVRGCDIACMSAPWLLLMGFGITLSALFAKIWRVNTVVSNAMAFRRVVILERDAMMPIAVVFALNFTLLLCWTLIDPMRWQREYINGDPTNSYGFCKSEGKASIAFLVLLILLNGAALVQACVQSYYARNMDDEYAESRWIGIACLSWLQVMVVGIPVILLTSHLPVAKYFTSCALVFLVCMSMLLLLFVPKIKAISKPLEAQTSGFQHRQSQVCRPHLAPVYNTEITEIDKGIQLRQRVQELESTLEE
;
A
#
# COMPACT_ATOMS: atom_id res chain seq x y z
N MET A 1 52.59 6.57 47.46
CA MET A 1 51.96 7.56 46.56
C MET A 1 51.49 6.77 45.37
N SER A 2 50.20 6.48 45.25
CA SER A 2 49.69 5.68 44.13
C SER A 2 48.54 6.45 43.51
N CYS A 3 48.66 6.77 42.22
CA CYS A 3 47.58 7.41 41.49
C CYS A 3 46.70 6.29 40.92
N VAL A 4 45.43 6.28 41.34
CA VAL A 4 44.45 5.32 40.86
C VAL A 4 43.72 5.93 39.66
N ILE A 5 43.80 5.25 38.52
CA ILE A 5 43.26 5.68 37.24
C ILE A 5 42.06 4.81 36.89
N GLY A 6 40.87 5.18 37.38
CA GLY A 6 39.65 4.48 36.97
C GLY A 6 39.38 4.65 35.49
N GLU A 7 39.26 3.57 34.71
CA GLU A 7 38.90 3.58 33.30
C GLU A 7 37.54 2.95 33.03
N LEU A 8 36.74 3.59 32.20
CA LEU A 8 35.42 3.14 31.79
C LEU A 8 35.48 2.18 30.58
N HIS A 9 35.57 0.85 30.77
CA HIS A 9 35.35 -0.14 29.69
C HIS A 9 34.98 -1.58 30.16
N TYR A 10 34.62 -2.50 29.25
CA TYR A 10 33.82 -3.75 29.43
C TYR A 10 34.40 -4.97 30.17
N ARG A 11 33.74 -5.43 31.26
CA ARG A 11 34.00 -6.64 32.10
C ARG A 11 35.01 -6.50 33.25
N LEU A 12 34.63 -5.75 34.27
CA LEU A 12 35.03 -6.07 35.64
C LEU A 12 33.81 -5.82 36.51
N GLY A 13 33.40 -6.81 37.31
CA GLY A 13 32.32 -6.63 38.26
C GLY A 13 32.71 -5.56 39.28
N LEU A 14 31.88 -4.53 39.44
CA LEU A 14 31.95 -3.59 40.57
C LEU A 14 31.82 -4.36 41.87
N LEU A 15 31.04 -5.44 41.81
CA LEU A 15 30.74 -6.35 42.88
C LEU A 15 31.65 -7.58 42.87
N PRO A 16 31.75 -8.28 44.01
CA PRO A 16 32.27 -9.62 44.04
C PRO A 16 31.52 -10.49 43.04
N GLY A 17 32.27 -11.07 42.08
CA GLY A 17 31.86 -12.20 41.26
C GLY A 17 30.38 -12.26 40.90
N ASP A 18 29.95 -11.40 39.98
CA ASP A 18 28.63 -11.37 39.31
C ASP A 18 27.48 -12.15 40.00
N LEU A 19 27.22 -11.89 41.29
CA LEU A 19 26.33 -12.66 42.19
C LEU A 19 26.54 -14.20 42.30
N ASP A 20 27.25 -14.86 41.37
CA ASP A 20 27.27 -16.32 41.18
C ASP A 20 28.68 -16.97 41.24
N ASP A 21 29.79 -16.22 41.29
CA ASP A 21 31.14 -16.78 41.13
C ASP A 21 31.80 -17.34 42.43
N CYS A 22 31.06 -17.38 43.55
CA CYS A 22 31.54 -17.96 44.81
C CYS A 22 31.08 -19.42 44.94
N LEU A 23 31.92 -20.32 45.51
CA LEU A 23 31.47 -21.68 45.85
C LEU A 23 30.33 -21.67 46.88
N ASP A 24 30.40 -20.76 47.85
CA ASP A 24 29.30 -20.39 48.73
C ASP A 24 28.76 -19.00 48.38
N PRO A 25 27.71 -18.89 47.55
CA PRO A 25 27.12 -17.61 47.16
C PRO A 25 26.47 -16.85 48.32
N THR A 26 26.32 -17.48 49.50
CA THR A 26 25.75 -16.85 50.69
C THR A 26 26.79 -16.24 51.62
N ASN A 27 28.08 -16.38 51.29
CA ASN A 27 29.18 -15.93 52.13
C ASN A 27 30.19 -15.08 51.32
N ALA A 28 30.12 -13.76 51.43
CA ALA A 28 31.04 -12.85 50.73
C ALA A 28 32.50 -12.96 51.21
N THR A 29 32.74 -13.67 52.33
CA THR A 29 34.08 -13.99 52.84
C THR A 29 34.64 -15.31 52.31
N ASP A 30 33.92 -15.99 51.41
CA ASP A 30 34.44 -17.18 50.74
C ASP A 30 35.72 -16.80 49.95
N PRO A 31 36.87 -17.43 50.25
CA PRO A 31 38.12 -17.13 49.56
C PRO A 31 38.10 -17.46 48.06
N THR A 32 37.08 -18.15 47.55
CA THR A 32 36.89 -18.43 46.13
C THR A 32 36.20 -17.31 45.36
N CYS A 33 35.59 -16.34 46.04
CA CYS A 33 34.97 -15.21 45.37
C CYS A 33 36.00 -14.33 44.64
N VAL A 34 35.68 -13.93 43.40
CA VAL A 34 36.44 -12.96 42.61
C VAL A 34 36.07 -11.55 43.06
N GLY A 35 37.03 -10.79 43.58
CA GLY A 35 36.72 -9.58 44.36
C GLY A 35 36.53 -8.26 43.62
N GLY A 36 36.53 -8.25 42.27
CA GLY A 36 36.22 -7.05 41.48
C GLY A 36 36.89 -5.77 41.97
N SER A 37 36.08 -4.72 42.25
CA SER A 37 36.59 -3.44 42.79
C SER A 37 37.22 -3.55 44.18
N ALA A 38 36.78 -4.49 45.03
CA ALA A 38 37.41 -4.75 46.32
C ALA A 38 38.82 -5.37 46.16
N ALA A 39 39.01 -6.22 45.15
CA ALA A 39 40.33 -6.75 44.80
C ALA A 39 41.26 -5.64 44.32
N ALA A 40 40.79 -4.76 43.43
CA ALA A 40 41.55 -3.60 42.97
C ALA A 40 41.96 -2.69 44.14
N ALA A 41 41.01 -2.32 45.01
CA ALA A 41 41.27 -1.49 46.17
C ALA A 41 42.28 -2.13 47.13
N SER A 42 42.24 -3.45 47.32
CA SER A 42 43.21 -4.17 48.14
C SER A 42 44.62 -4.17 47.53
N VAL A 43 44.74 -4.41 46.23
CA VAL A 43 46.04 -4.36 45.53
C VAL A 43 46.65 -2.97 45.62
N ILE A 44 45.85 -1.92 45.36
CA ILE A 44 46.28 -0.53 45.46
C ILE A 44 46.78 -0.23 46.87
N ARG A 45 46.01 -0.59 47.91
CA ARG A 45 46.41 -0.38 49.31
C ARG A 45 47.75 -1.01 49.63
N HIS A 46 47.97 -2.27 49.24
CA HIS A 46 49.23 -2.97 49.48
C HIS A 46 50.40 -2.36 48.71
N SER A 47 50.20 -1.87 47.48
CA SER A 47 51.26 -1.19 46.71
C SER A 47 51.74 0.09 47.40
N ILE A 48 50.85 0.80 48.09
CA ILE A 48 51.19 2.00 48.87
C ILE A 48 52.01 1.62 50.11
N GLU A 49 51.66 0.52 50.77
CA GLU A 49 52.33 0.04 52.00
C GLU A 49 53.72 -0.57 51.73
N GLU A 50 53.93 -1.21 50.57
CA GLU A 50 55.20 -1.83 50.18
C GLU A 50 56.28 -0.82 49.70
N GLU A 51 56.00 0.50 49.72
CA GLU A 51 56.90 1.60 49.30
C GLU A 51 57.46 1.45 47.85
N GLU A 52 56.74 0.83 46.92
CA GLU A 52 57.19 0.53 45.54
C GLU A 52 57.31 1.75 44.60
N GLY A 53 57.35 2.97 45.14
CA GLY A 53 57.39 4.23 44.37
C GLY A 53 56.02 4.67 43.83
N PRO A 54 55.97 5.72 42.99
CA PRO A 54 54.75 6.16 42.34
C PRO A 54 54.27 5.10 41.33
N ALA A 55 53.08 4.56 41.57
CA ALA A 55 52.46 3.55 40.72
C ALA A 55 51.14 4.05 40.10
N PHE A 56 50.88 3.59 38.88
CA PHE A 56 49.66 3.81 38.13
C PHE A 56 48.87 2.51 38.10
N HIS A 57 47.60 2.59 38.50
CA HIS A 57 46.67 1.47 38.47
C HIS A 57 45.51 1.83 37.56
N PHE A 58 45.08 0.92 36.69
CA PHE A 58 44.01 1.18 35.72
C PHE A 58 42.76 0.34 36.04
N PRO A 59 42.06 0.54 37.18
CA PRO A 59 40.86 -0.23 37.49
C PRO A 59 39.73 0.12 36.54
N LYS A 60 38.91 -0.87 36.23
CA LYS A 60 37.90 -0.80 35.20
C LYS A 60 36.50 -0.63 35.80
N LEU A 61 35.68 0.28 35.25
CA LEU A 61 34.31 0.49 35.70
C LEU A 61 33.37 -0.61 35.19
N ASP A 62 32.40 -0.96 36.01
CA ASP A 62 31.40 -1.96 35.67
C ASP A 62 30.20 -1.32 35.00
N ARG A 63 29.74 -1.96 33.93
CA ARG A 63 28.57 -1.56 33.14
C ARG A 63 27.57 -2.70 32.99
N GLU A 64 28.05 -3.94 33.02
CA GLU A 64 27.28 -5.10 32.58
C GLU A 64 26.77 -5.94 33.74
N SER A 65 27.30 -5.75 34.96
CA SER A 65 26.73 -6.50 36.08
C SER A 65 25.27 -6.16 36.25
N ARG A 66 24.53 -7.18 36.66
CA ARG A 66 23.11 -7.08 37.00
C ARG A 66 22.85 -5.89 37.93
N PHE A 67 23.73 -5.66 38.90
CA PHE A 67 23.62 -4.55 39.84
C PHE A 67 23.67 -3.17 39.16
N VAL A 68 24.66 -2.91 38.29
CA VAL A 68 24.77 -1.62 37.60
C VAL A 68 23.61 -1.43 36.61
N ALA A 69 23.22 -2.50 35.90
CA ALA A 69 22.17 -2.43 34.90
C ALA A 69 20.76 -2.25 35.49
N MET A 70 20.49 -2.82 36.67
CA MET A 70 19.19 -2.71 37.35
C MET A 70 19.02 -1.43 38.17
N HIS A 71 20.12 -0.84 38.64
CA HIS A 71 20.03 0.25 39.60
C HIS A 71 19.38 1.49 38.95
N PRO A 72 18.46 2.20 39.64
CA PRO A 72 17.88 3.44 39.12
C PRO A 72 18.92 4.49 38.75
N GLU A 73 20.06 4.45 39.46
CA GLU A 73 21.20 5.32 39.18
C GLU A 73 22.08 4.83 37.99
N GLY A 74 21.84 3.64 37.43
CA GLY A 74 22.63 3.07 36.34
C GLY A 74 24.14 3.17 36.60
N TRP A 75 24.86 3.89 35.73
CA TRP A 75 26.31 4.11 35.87
C TRP A 75 26.71 4.90 37.12
N GLY A 76 25.79 5.66 37.73
CA GLY A 76 25.94 6.38 39.00
C GLY A 76 26.45 5.52 40.16
N VAL A 77 26.18 4.21 40.09
CA VAL A 77 26.68 3.22 41.05
C VAL A 77 28.22 3.22 41.12
N ASN A 78 28.92 3.35 39.99
CA ASN A 78 30.38 3.40 39.97
C ASN A 78 30.93 4.56 40.78
N ARG A 79 30.25 5.72 40.75
CA ARG A 79 30.64 6.87 41.56
C ARG A 79 30.42 6.59 43.06
N LEU A 80 29.27 6.04 43.44
CA LEU A 80 28.98 5.71 44.85
C LEU A 80 30.03 4.77 45.42
N VAL A 81 30.45 3.77 44.65
CA VAL A 81 31.42 2.77 45.09
C VAL A 81 32.85 3.32 45.04
N LEU A 82 33.28 3.90 43.92
CA LEU A 82 34.69 4.25 43.75
C LEU A 82 35.07 5.58 44.39
N HIS A 83 34.22 6.60 44.28
CA HIS A 83 34.49 7.90 44.90
C HIS A 83 34.02 7.91 46.36
N ASP A 84 32.74 7.61 46.63
CA ASP A 84 32.20 7.82 47.99
C ASP A 84 32.64 6.74 49.00
N TYR A 85 32.85 5.49 48.55
CA TYR A 85 33.34 4.41 49.41
C TYR A 85 34.87 4.23 49.36
N PHE A 86 35.49 4.14 48.17
CA PHE A 86 36.95 3.95 48.05
C PHE A 86 37.79 5.24 48.01
N GLY A 87 37.16 6.42 47.85
CA GLY A 87 37.87 7.70 47.88
C GLY A 87 38.70 8.01 46.63
N TRP A 88 38.39 7.40 45.47
CA TRP A 88 39.09 7.68 44.23
C TRP A 88 38.56 8.97 43.60
N GLU A 89 39.43 9.95 43.38
CA GLU A 89 39.04 11.30 42.92
C GLU A 89 39.07 11.46 41.38
N PHE A 90 39.74 10.55 40.68
CA PHE A 90 40.04 10.65 39.25
C PHE A 90 39.42 9.51 38.43
N PHE A 91 38.76 9.86 37.32
CA PHE A 91 38.06 8.92 36.44
C PHE A 91 38.26 9.29 34.95
N ASN A 92 38.62 8.31 34.14
CA ASN A 92 38.61 8.38 32.68
C ASN A 92 37.26 7.90 32.16
N ALA A 93 36.68 8.65 31.23
CA ALA A 93 35.36 8.37 30.68
C ALA A 93 35.34 8.39 29.15
N PRO A 94 34.50 7.57 28.49
CA PRO A 94 34.19 7.75 27.09
C PRO A 94 33.30 9.00 26.90
N PRO A 95 33.39 9.67 25.73
CA PRO A 95 32.52 10.80 25.38
C PRO A 95 31.04 10.44 25.27
N SER A 96 30.66 9.16 25.34
CA SER A 96 29.25 8.75 25.35
C SER A 96 28.51 9.19 26.63
N LEU A 97 29.21 9.27 27.77
CA LEU A 97 28.71 9.94 28.97
C LEU A 97 28.45 11.44 28.73
N LEU A 98 29.18 11.97 27.75
CA LEU A 98 29.17 13.28 27.11
C LEU A 98 27.98 13.62 26.21
N THR A 99 27.04 12.70 25.99
CA THR A 99 25.94 12.86 25.00
C THR A 99 24.57 12.43 25.49
N ASP A 100 24.50 11.71 26.62
CA ASP A 100 23.28 11.09 27.15
C ASP A 100 22.42 12.01 28.07
N GLU A 101 22.22 13.29 27.70
CA GLU A 101 21.52 14.29 28.56
C GLU A 101 20.03 13.94 28.83
N ASN A 102 19.41 13.13 27.97
CA ASN A 102 17.95 12.95 27.98
C ASN A 102 17.46 11.63 28.58
N ARG A 103 18.32 10.62 28.79
CA ARG A 103 17.86 9.25 29.11
C ARG A 103 18.16 8.78 30.52
N LEU A 104 19.24 9.25 31.13
CA LEU A 104 19.57 8.97 32.53
C LEU A 104 18.74 9.87 33.45
N GLY A 105 17.41 9.81 33.32
CA GLY A 105 16.48 10.59 34.14
C GLY A 105 16.88 10.55 35.61
N SER A 106 17.49 11.66 36.06
CA SER A 106 18.03 11.95 37.41
C SER A 106 19.49 11.58 37.76
N VAL A 107 20.27 10.87 36.93
CA VAL A 107 21.64 10.48 37.30
C VAL A 107 22.69 11.30 36.58
N ASN A 108 22.98 12.46 37.15
CA ASN A 108 24.12 13.23 36.70
C ASN A 108 25.39 12.66 37.37
N LEU A 109 26.07 11.73 36.67
CA LEU A 109 27.42 11.32 37.05
C LEU A 109 28.36 12.52 37.20
N LEU A 110 28.15 13.56 36.40
CA LEU A 110 28.98 14.77 36.34
C LEU A 110 28.57 15.77 37.42
N THR A 111 29.13 15.57 38.61
CA THR A 111 29.01 16.52 39.73
C THR A 111 30.35 17.20 39.99
N PRO A 112 30.40 18.29 40.77
CA PRO A 112 31.67 18.91 41.12
C PRO A 112 32.70 17.96 41.76
N ASN A 113 32.24 16.82 42.29
CA ASN A 113 33.03 15.79 42.98
C ASN A 113 33.33 14.56 42.08
N PHE A 114 32.79 14.49 40.86
CA PHE A 114 33.09 13.43 39.91
C PHE A 114 33.31 14.08 38.54
N ARG A 115 34.57 14.36 38.24
CA ARG A 115 35.00 15.08 37.03
C ARG A 115 35.77 14.12 36.13
N PRO A 116 35.20 13.71 34.98
CA PRO A 116 35.94 12.89 34.05
C PRO A 116 37.07 13.68 33.39
N THR A 117 38.16 13.00 33.09
CA THR A 117 39.29 13.57 32.35
C THR A 117 39.30 13.09 30.91
N ILE A 118 39.15 14.01 29.95
CA ILE A 118 39.22 13.72 28.51
C ILE A 118 39.74 14.93 27.75
N THR A 119 40.84 14.75 27.01
CA THR A 119 41.56 15.86 26.38
C THR A 119 40.97 16.23 25.02
N ASN A 120 40.59 15.25 24.20
CA ASN A 120 40.27 15.48 22.79
C ASN A 120 38.76 15.62 22.51
N VAL A 121 37.94 15.93 23.51
CA VAL A 121 36.50 16.16 23.31
C VAL A 121 36.20 17.65 23.10
N ALA A 122 35.58 17.98 21.97
CA ALA A 122 35.12 19.31 21.62
C ALA A 122 33.69 19.56 22.11
N LEU A 123 33.56 20.00 23.36
CA LEU A 123 32.30 20.57 23.86
C LEU A 123 32.22 22.07 23.63
N SER A 124 31.03 22.55 23.26
CA SER A 124 30.75 23.99 23.25
C SER A 124 30.79 24.54 24.68
N PRO A 125 31.31 25.76 24.93
CA PRO A 125 31.19 26.43 26.22
C PRO A 125 29.74 26.63 26.70
N SER A 126 28.77 26.52 25.79
CA SER A 126 27.34 26.55 26.11
C SER A 126 26.79 25.20 26.62
N SER A 127 27.55 24.10 26.48
CA SER A 127 27.17 22.80 27.04
C SER A 127 27.26 22.85 28.55
N MET A 128 26.25 22.32 29.25
CA MET A 128 26.22 22.25 30.71
C MET A 128 27.35 21.38 31.27
N TRP A 129 27.92 20.51 30.43
CA TRP A 129 28.99 19.59 30.80
C TRP A 129 30.40 20.16 30.70
N PHE A 130 30.58 21.26 29.97
CA PHE A 130 31.89 21.90 29.80
C PHE A 130 32.55 22.23 31.15
N GLN A 131 31.78 22.62 32.17
CA GLN A 131 32.29 22.98 33.49
C GLN A 131 32.78 21.78 34.34
N PHE A 132 32.47 20.54 33.94
CA PHE A 132 32.82 19.33 34.67
C PHE A 132 33.97 18.54 34.03
N LEU A 133 34.45 18.97 32.86
CA LEU A 133 35.56 18.35 32.15
C LEU A 133 36.90 18.91 32.61
N GLU A 134 37.80 18.03 32.98
CA GLU A 134 39.21 18.35 33.13
C GLU A 134 39.98 17.80 31.92
N HIS A 135 40.76 18.63 31.24
CA HIS A 135 41.51 18.18 30.07
C HIS A 135 42.83 17.50 30.44
N ILE A 136 43.40 17.89 31.58
CA ILE A 136 44.66 17.37 32.09
C ILE A 136 44.52 17.30 33.59
N HIS A 137 44.53 16.08 34.14
CA HIS A 137 44.50 15.89 35.58
C HIS A 137 45.90 15.98 36.15
N VAL A 138 46.08 16.77 37.19
CA VAL A 138 47.37 16.97 37.85
C VAL A 138 47.31 16.39 39.25
N ASP A 139 48.12 15.37 39.49
CA ASP A 139 48.33 14.84 40.84
C ASP A 139 49.36 15.71 41.57
N GLU A 140 48.93 16.43 42.61
CA GLU A 140 49.76 17.41 43.32
C GLU A 140 50.93 16.74 44.09
N ASP A 141 50.76 15.49 44.50
CA ASP A 141 51.74 14.75 45.31
C ASP A 141 52.92 14.22 44.47
N THR A 142 52.64 13.70 43.27
CA THR A 142 53.63 13.12 42.35
C THR A 142 54.09 14.10 41.27
N GLY A 143 53.31 15.15 41.01
CA GLY A 143 53.51 16.03 39.86
C GLY A 143 53.13 15.38 38.52
N ALA A 144 52.44 14.24 38.51
CA ALA A 144 51.99 13.61 37.27
C ALA A 144 50.88 14.45 36.61
N ALA A 145 51.02 14.70 35.30
CA ALA A 145 50.02 15.35 34.46
C ALA A 145 49.44 14.34 33.48
N PHE A 146 48.27 13.80 33.82
CA PHE A 146 47.58 12.78 33.05
C PHE A 146 46.75 13.39 31.92
N ILE A 147 46.98 12.87 30.73
CA ILE A 147 46.36 13.28 29.48
C ILE A 147 45.65 12.05 28.91
N TYR A 148 44.33 12.04 28.99
CA TYR A 148 43.51 10.99 28.41
C TYR A 148 43.06 11.37 27.01
N ILE A 149 43.40 10.56 26.01
CA ILE A 149 43.06 10.76 24.60
C ILE A 149 42.09 9.67 24.15
N GLN A 150 40.87 10.07 23.79
CA GLN A 150 39.90 9.16 23.21
C GLN A 150 40.28 8.79 21.76
N GLY A 151 39.89 7.59 21.31
CA GLY A 151 40.03 7.18 19.91
C GLY A 151 39.28 8.08 18.92
N GLU A 152 39.78 8.15 17.68
CA GLU A 152 39.29 9.10 16.66
C GLU A 152 37.90 8.77 16.11
N SER A 153 37.45 7.53 16.31
CA SER A 153 36.12 7.07 15.90
C SER A 153 34.98 7.53 16.81
N GLN A 154 35.29 8.19 17.93
CA GLN A 154 34.31 8.51 18.97
C GLN A 154 33.64 9.87 18.75
N PRO A 155 32.34 10.02 19.08
CA PRO A 155 31.61 11.27 18.87
C PRO A 155 32.21 12.40 19.70
N LEU A 156 32.05 13.64 19.21
CA LEU A 156 32.57 14.86 19.84
C LEU A 156 34.09 14.92 19.95
N THR A 157 34.84 13.99 19.34
CA THR A 157 36.31 14.02 19.42
C THR A 157 36.94 14.89 18.33
N THR A 158 38.12 15.41 18.65
CA THR A 158 39.05 16.09 17.75
C THR A 158 40.22 15.16 17.45
N PRO A 159 40.94 15.36 16.32
CA PRO A 159 42.04 14.49 15.93
C PRO A 159 43.01 14.23 17.09
N ALA A 160 43.21 12.96 17.41
CA ALA A 160 43.79 12.53 18.68
C ALA A 160 45.25 13.00 18.83
N VAL A 161 46.03 12.86 17.75
CA VAL A 161 47.43 13.31 17.69
C VAL A 161 47.54 14.82 17.94
N LYS A 162 46.65 15.61 17.32
CA LYS A 162 46.65 17.07 17.47
C LYS A 162 46.31 17.49 18.90
N SER A 163 45.35 16.82 19.52
CA SER A 163 44.92 17.11 20.89
C SER A 163 45.98 16.69 21.91
N MET A 164 46.64 15.55 21.69
CA MET A 164 47.80 15.12 22.48
C MET A 164 48.92 16.16 22.42
N VAL A 165 49.36 16.57 21.22
CA VAL A 165 50.40 17.60 21.05
C VAL A 165 49.99 18.91 21.75
N SER A 166 48.74 19.34 21.62
CA SER A 166 48.25 20.57 22.24
C SER A 166 48.27 20.50 23.78
N ALA A 167 47.94 19.35 24.36
CA ALA A 167 48.03 19.13 25.80
C ALA A 167 49.48 19.07 26.29
N LEU A 168 50.36 18.41 25.55
CA LEU A 168 51.79 18.40 25.83
C LEU A 168 52.43 19.80 25.73
N ASP A 169 52.01 20.62 24.77
CA ASP A 169 52.41 22.03 24.63
C ASP A 169 52.01 22.83 25.88
N TYR A 170 50.80 22.60 26.40
CA TYR A 170 50.35 23.23 27.65
C TYR A 170 51.20 22.79 28.85
N VAL A 171 51.45 21.50 29.02
CA VAL A 171 52.33 20.99 30.09
C VAL A 171 53.75 21.55 29.95
N ALA A 172 54.28 21.62 28.72
CA ALA A 172 55.57 22.22 28.43
C ALA A 172 55.62 23.71 28.82
N TYR A 173 54.56 24.45 28.53
CA TYR A 173 54.42 25.85 28.94
C TYR A 173 54.43 26.01 30.46
N VAL A 174 53.69 25.17 31.19
CA VAL A 174 53.66 25.19 32.66
C VAL A 174 55.04 24.84 33.23
N ASN A 175 55.69 23.80 32.71
CA ASN A 175 57.04 23.40 33.14
C ASN A 175 58.09 24.47 32.84
N ALA A 176 57.99 25.15 31.70
CA ALA A 176 58.87 26.27 31.38
C ALA A 176 58.71 27.42 32.39
N ASN A 177 57.47 27.74 32.79
CA ASN A 177 57.21 28.75 33.82
C ASN A 177 57.70 28.31 35.21
N ASN A 178 57.66 27.01 35.50
CA ASN A 178 58.17 26.42 36.74
C ASN A 178 59.71 26.28 36.77
N GLY A 179 60.41 26.60 35.68
CA GLY A 179 61.87 26.54 35.60
C GLY A 179 62.42 25.12 35.46
N CYS A 180 61.60 24.18 34.97
CA CYS A 180 61.94 22.76 34.84
C CYS A 180 62.90 22.44 33.69
N PHE A 181 62.99 23.33 32.70
CA PHE A 181 63.86 23.17 31.54
C PHE A 181 65.03 24.13 31.60
N ASP A 182 66.24 23.60 31.81
CA ASP A 182 67.48 24.32 31.53
C ASP A 182 67.92 24.06 30.08
N LYS A 183 67.65 25.04 29.20
CA LYS A 183 68.16 25.10 27.80
C LYS A 183 67.85 23.88 26.92
N ILE A 184 66.61 23.75 26.46
CA ILE A 184 66.35 23.09 25.17
C ILE A 184 66.46 24.17 24.09
N SER A 185 67.43 24.00 23.21
CA SER A 185 67.78 24.96 22.17
C SER A 185 66.69 25.11 21.12
N GLY A 186 65.92 26.20 21.21
CA GLY A 186 65.15 26.74 20.08
C GLY A 186 63.69 27.06 20.41
N GLY A 187 63.43 28.23 21.00
CA GLY A 187 62.07 28.74 21.15
C GLY A 187 62.00 29.87 22.18
N ILE A 188 61.54 31.04 21.75
CA ILE A 188 61.60 32.30 22.51
C ILE A 188 60.49 32.36 23.55
N PHE A 189 60.80 32.41 24.85
CA PHE A 189 60.04 33.15 25.88
C PHE A 189 60.95 33.53 27.04
N SER A 190 60.95 34.80 27.45
CA SER A 190 61.80 35.32 28.53
C SER A 190 61.12 35.13 29.89
N ALA A 191 61.82 34.45 30.80
CA ALA A 191 61.47 34.33 32.20
C ALA A 191 61.73 35.64 32.95
N ASP A 192 60.69 36.24 33.53
CA ASP A 192 60.79 37.20 34.63
C ASP A 192 59.46 37.24 35.38
N ARG A 193 59.28 36.30 36.32
CA ARG A 193 58.49 36.40 37.56
C ARG A 193 58.39 35.02 38.23
N ILE A 194 59.34 34.75 39.13
CA ILE A 194 59.21 33.68 40.11
C ILE A 194 58.57 34.31 41.37
N VAL A 195 57.42 33.80 41.79
CA VAL A 195 56.83 34.07 43.10
C VAL A 195 56.68 32.76 43.85
N ASN A 196 57.45 32.64 44.93
CA ASN A 196 57.32 31.75 46.08
C ASN A 196 56.22 30.68 46.05
N GLY A 197 56.65 29.43 45.93
CA GLY A 197 55.86 28.22 46.14
C GLY A 197 56.37 27.15 45.17
N THR A 198 57.07 26.13 45.67
CA THR A 198 57.61 25.03 44.87
C THR A 198 56.48 24.25 44.23
N SER A 199 56.09 24.58 43.00
CA SER A 199 55.34 23.66 42.15
C SER A 199 56.34 22.63 41.61
N PRO A 200 56.09 21.33 41.77
CA PRO A 200 56.89 20.31 41.09
C PRO A 200 56.76 20.48 39.56
N CYS A 201 57.76 19.99 38.84
CA CYS A 201 57.70 19.85 37.39
C CYS A 201 56.65 18.80 37.03
N LEU A 202 55.74 19.15 36.13
CA LEU A 202 54.67 18.27 35.70
C LEU A 202 55.18 17.18 34.76
N ILE A 203 54.94 15.92 35.09
CA ILE A 203 55.38 14.77 34.31
C ILE A 203 54.23 14.33 33.39
N PRO A 204 54.30 14.59 32.06
CA PRO A 204 53.23 14.24 31.15
C PRO A 204 53.13 12.72 30.97
N ILE A 205 51.93 12.20 31.22
CA ILE A 205 51.55 10.81 31.00
C ILE A 205 50.37 10.81 30.03
N VAL A 206 50.53 10.16 28.89
CA VAL A 206 49.49 10.08 27.87
C VAL A 206 48.93 8.68 27.85
N TYR A 207 47.62 8.57 27.98
CA TYR A 207 46.86 7.34 27.76
C TYR A 207 45.95 7.49 26.55
N TYR A 208 45.95 6.53 25.62
CA TYR A 208 45.11 6.57 24.42
C TYR A 208 44.57 5.19 24.04
N LEU A 209 43.41 5.14 23.37
CA LEU A 209 42.65 3.90 23.11
C LEU A 209 42.82 3.25 21.72
N ASP A 210 43.41 3.95 20.75
CA ASP A 210 43.28 3.58 19.32
C ASP A 210 44.59 3.04 18.73
N GLU A 211 44.64 1.73 18.43
CA GLU A 211 45.80 1.03 17.87
C GLU A 211 46.40 1.65 16.57
N PRO A 212 45.62 2.07 15.55
CA PRO A 212 46.16 2.56 14.28
C PRO A 212 46.85 3.93 14.39
N LEU A 213 46.75 4.62 15.53
CA LEU A 213 47.34 5.95 15.73
C LEU A 213 48.73 5.92 16.38
N ARG A 214 49.21 4.74 16.81
CA ARG A 214 50.49 4.62 17.53
C ARG A 214 51.66 5.25 16.78
N ASP A 215 51.84 4.89 15.51
CA ASP A 215 53.00 5.34 14.73
C ASP A 215 52.98 6.85 14.51
N GLU A 216 51.80 7.42 14.24
CA GLU A 216 51.62 8.86 14.07
C GLU A 216 51.84 9.63 15.38
N MET A 217 51.37 9.08 16.51
CA MET A 217 51.64 9.63 17.84
C MET A 217 53.14 9.60 18.17
N LEU A 218 53.81 8.47 17.94
CA LEU A 218 55.26 8.35 18.17
C LEU A 218 56.07 9.32 17.31
N ASP A 219 55.71 9.48 16.04
CA ASP A 219 56.37 10.44 15.14
C ASP A 219 56.20 11.88 15.61
N SER A 220 55.01 12.24 16.13
CA SER A 220 54.77 13.58 16.68
C SER A 220 55.52 13.84 18.00
N ILE A 221 55.66 12.81 18.85
CA ILE A 221 56.34 12.89 20.15
C ILE A 221 57.87 12.96 19.98
N ARG A 222 58.44 12.25 19.01
CA ARG A 222 59.90 12.22 18.73
C ARG A 222 60.55 13.59 18.63
N VAL A 223 59.80 14.58 18.16
CA VAL A 223 60.28 15.95 17.91
C VAL A 223 59.74 16.98 18.92
N HIS A 224 58.93 16.54 19.89
CA HIS A 224 58.31 17.43 20.86
C HIS A 224 59.33 17.87 21.94
N PRO A 225 59.36 19.15 22.35
CA PRO A 225 60.34 19.65 23.34
C PRO A 225 60.12 19.10 24.76
N ASN A 226 58.93 18.58 25.05
CA ASN A 226 58.57 17.96 26.33
C ASN A 226 57.75 16.68 26.06
N PRO A 227 58.37 15.58 25.62
CA PRO A 227 57.63 14.36 25.29
C PRO A 227 57.01 13.73 26.56
N PRO A 228 55.89 12.98 26.43
CA PRO A 228 55.36 12.19 27.53
C PRO A 228 56.42 11.22 28.04
N LEU A 229 56.47 11.05 29.35
CA LEU A 229 57.37 10.08 29.97
C LEU A 229 56.80 8.66 29.87
N VAL A 230 55.47 8.55 29.91
CA VAL A 230 54.73 7.30 29.69
C VAL A 230 53.70 7.55 28.59
N LEU A 231 53.73 6.73 27.55
CA LEU A 231 52.71 6.64 26.51
C LEU A 231 52.06 5.26 26.62
N ALA A 232 50.89 5.22 27.26
CA ALA A 232 50.13 4.01 27.48
C ALA A 232 49.05 3.84 26.42
N GLN A 233 49.04 2.70 25.74
CA GLN A 233 48.03 2.31 24.77
C GLN A 233 47.02 1.37 25.42
N GLY A 234 45.72 1.67 25.30
CA GLY A 234 44.64 0.74 25.59
C GLY A 234 44.37 -0.19 24.39
N PHE A 235 44.02 -1.44 24.68
CA PHE A 235 43.77 -2.50 23.68
C PHE A 235 44.99 -2.84 22.81
N GLY A 236 45.78 -3.81 23.27
CA GLY A 236 46.87 -4.39 22.49
C GLY A 236 47.77 -5.31 23.33
N GLU A 237 48.51 -6.19 22.67
CA GLU A 237 49.58 -6.99 23.30
C GLU A 237 50.93 -6.42 22.84
N MET A 238 51.63 -5.69 23.72
CA MET A 238 52.95 -5.13 23.44
C MET A 238 53.84 -5.21 24.66
N ASP A 239 55.06 -5.71 24.48
CA ASP A 239 56.09 -5.63 25.50
C ASP A 239 56.48 -4.16 25.75
N PRO A 240 56.60 -3.72 27.02
CA PRO A 240 57.00 -2.35 27.32
C PRO A 240 58.37 -2.00 26.72
N GLU A 241 58.47 -0.87 26.03
CA GLU A 241 59.71 -0.42 25.38
C GLU A 241 60.02 1.06 25.65
N ILE A 242 61.30 1.42 25.75
CA ILE A 242 61.72 2.81 25.89
C ILE A 242 62.07 3.36 24.51
N VAL A 243 61.32 4.38 24.06
CA VAL A 243 61.53 5.08 22.80
C VAL A 243 62.22 6.42 23.05
N ASN A 244 63.18 6.77 22.19
CA ASN A 244 63.98 8.01 22.25
C ASN A 244 64.76 8.24 23.57
N ASN A 245 65.05 7.19 24.35
CA ASN A 245 65.67 7.27 25.69
C ASN A 245 64.88 8.12 26.72
N GLN A 246 63.61 8.44 26.46
CA GLN A 246 62.82 9.34 27.29
C GLN A 246 61.40 8.84 27.57
N THR A 247 60.75 8.23 26.58
CA THR A 247 59.34 7.81 26.69
C THR A 247 59.24 6.29 26.84
N LEU A 248 58.61 5.82 27.91
CA LEU A 248 58.17 4.44 28.06
C LEU A 248 56.86 4.25 27.31
N VAL A 249 56.83 3.33 26.35
CA VAL A 249 55.62 2.90 25.66
C VAL A 249 55.19 1.57 26.23
N VAL A 250 53.93 1.46 26.63
CA VAL A 250 53.36 0.24 27.22
C VAL A 250 51.96 0.02 26.66
N ALA A 251 51.60 -1.24 26.38
CA ALA A 251 50.22 -1.60 26.16
C ALA A 251 49.61 -2.07 27.49
N ILE A 252 48.43 -1.56 27.78
CA ILE A 252 47.66 -1.92 28.97
C ILE A 252 46.54 -2.84 28.50
N ASP A 253 46.61 -4.11 28.89
CA ASP A 253 45.50 -5.02 28.66
C ASP A 253 44.37 -4.69 29.62
N ILE A 254 43.23 -4.37 29.03
CA ILE A 254 41.99 -4.05 29.73
C ILE A 254 40.95 -5.15 29.52
N SER A 255 41.37 -6.34 29.07
CA SER A 255 40.57 -7.56 29.05
C SER A 255 40.18 -7.97 30.48
N GLY A 256 38.97 -8.52 30.63
CA GLY A 256 38.36 -8.71 31.95
C GLY A 256 39.12 -9.71 32.79
N GLY A 257 39.51 -9.30 34.00
CA GLY A 257 40.19 -10.15 35.00
C GLY A 257 41.57 -9.66 35.43
N LEU A 258 42.22 -8.79 34.65
CA LEU A 258 43.57 -8.31 34.94
C LEU A 258 43.56 -6.88 35.50
N LEU A 259 44.47 -6.61 36.45
CA LEU A 259 44.86 -5.28 36.89
C LEU A 259 46.30 -5.02 36.50
N SER A 260 46.50 -4.09 35.57
CA SER A 260 47.85 -3.63 35.21
C SER A 260 48.37 -2.66 36.28
N HIS A 261 49.53 -2.99 36.84
CA HIS A 261 50.29 -2.20 37.79
C HIS A 261 51.60 -1.76 37.12
N LEU A 262 51.74 -0.45 36.92
CA LEU A 262 52.94 0.16 36.35
C LEU A 262 53.61 1.08 37.38
N SER A 263 54.83 0.75 37.80
CA SER A 263 55.69 1.65 38.57
C SER A 263 56.87 2.09 37.70
N VAL A 264 57.16 3.39 37.72
CA VAL A 264 58.19 4.01 36.87
C VAL A 264 59.13 4.85 37.73
N ASP A 265 60.42 4.56 37.64
CA ASP A 265 61.48 5.36 38.24
C ASP A 265 62.01 6.37 37.22
N VAL A 266 62.00 7.65 37.58
CA VAL A 266 62.21 8.78 36.67
C VAL A 266 63.45 9.56 37.06
N ASP A 267 64.31 9.84 36.08
CA ASP A 267 65.35 10.85 36.19
C ASP A 267 64.81 12.23 35.82
N LEU A 268 64.42 13.01 36.83
CA LEU A 268 63.93 14.37 36.59
C LEU A 268 65.01 15.33 36.10
N GLU A 269 66.31 15.05 36.31
CA GLU A 269 67.39 15.91 35.81
C GLU A 269 67.61 15.75 34.29
N ASN A 270 67.40 14.54 33.78
CA ASN A 270 67.62 14.21 32.37
C ASN A 270 66.32 13.99 31.57
N TRP A 271 65.17 14.13 32.23
CA TRP A 271 63.85 13.85 31.68
C TRP A 271 63.76 12.47 31.01
N ALA A 272 64.18 11.44 31.73
CA ALA A 272 64.33 10.09 31.20
C ALA A 272 63.86 9.01 32.17
N VAL A 273 63.32 7.91 31.66
CA VAL A 273 62.95 6.73 32.45
C VAL A 273 64.20 5.94 32.83
N LYS A 274 64.46 5.74 34.13
CA LYS A 274 65.60 4.95 34.65
C LYS A 274 65.28 3.46 34.68
N ASN A 275 64.14 3.12 35.24
CA ASN A 275 63.68 1.75 35.43
C ASN A 275 62.15 1.73 35.47
N PHE A 276 61.55 0.59 35.18
CA PHE A 276 60.12 0.41 35.33
C PHE A 276 59.81 -1.03 35.73
N THR A 277 58.69 -1.22 36.43
CA THR A 277 58.09 -2.52 36.69
C THR A 277 56.66 -2.50 36.14
N PHE A 278 56.34 -3.49 35.32
CA PHE A 278 55.00 -3.68 34.77
C PHE A 278 54.55 -5.10 35.13
N ASN A 279 53.51 -5.19 35.95
CA ASN A 279 52.94 -6.45 36.41
C ASN A 279 51.44 -6.45 36.13
N GLU A 280 50.91 -7.57 35.70
CA GLU A 280 49.47 -7.78 35.59
C GLU A 280 49.03 -8.76 36.66
N ILE A 281 48.01 -8.36 37.43
CA ILE A 281 47.49 -9.16 38.54
C ILE A 281 46.12 -9.68 38.13
N ASP A 282 46.01 -11.00 38.03
CA ASP A 282 44.74 -11.68 37.79
C ASP A 282 43.90 -11.71 39.07
N PHE A 283 42.67 -11.21 38.96
CA PHE A 283 41.69 -11.20 40.04
C PHE A 283 41.06 -12.57 40.28
N GLU A 284 41.02 -13.47 39.29
CA GLU A 284 40.57 -14.85 39.46
C GLU A 284 41.55 -15.64 40.34
N GLU A 285 42.85 -15.36 40.21
CA GLU A 285 43.92 -15.96 41.00
C GLU A 285 44.52 -15.00 42.05
N LEU A 286 43.71 -14.10 42.61
CA LEU A 286 44.21 -13.06 43.53
C LEU A 286 45.02 -13.66 44.71
N PRO A 287 46.34 -13.32 44.84
CA PRO A 287 47.19 -13.86 45.88
C PRO A 287 46.65 -13.62 47.30
N SER A 288 46.84 -14.62 48.18
CA SER A 288 46.38 -14.56 49.58
C SER A 288 46.87 -13.33 50.36
N LYS A 289 47.99 -12.72 49.97
CA LYS A 289 48.48 -11.48 50.59
C LYS A 289 47.51 -10.29 50.44
N TYR A 290 46.73 -10.26 49.36
CA TYR A 290 45.74 -9.20 49.11
C TYR A 290 44.35 -9.52 49.67
N LYS A 291 44.12 -10.71 50.26
CA LYS A 291 42.83 -11.09 50.87
C LYS A 291 42.85 -10.83 52.38
N ASP A 292 43.02 -9.56 52.75
CA ASP A 292 43.08 -9.10 54.15
C ASP A 292 41.67 -8.84 54.75
N ASP A 293 41.60 -8.48 56.03
CA ASP A 293 40.33 -8.20 56.72
C ASP A 293 39.53 -7.05 56.09
N GLN A 294 40.20 -6.09 55.43
CA GLN A 294 39.54 -4.96 54.80
C GLN A 294 38.94 -5.36 53.45
N TYR A 295 39.65 -6.16 52.65
CA TYR A 295 39.13 -6.78 51.43
C TYR A 295 37.81 -7.50 51.69
N PHE A 296 37.74 -8.33 52.74
CA PHE A 296 36.50 -9.04 53.08
C PHE A 296 35.36 -8.12 53.55
N ARG A 297 35.67 -6.99 54.19
CA ARG A 297 34.64 -5.97 54.52
C ARG A 297 34.10 -5.27 53.28
N ASP A 298 35.00 -4.93 52.36
CA ASP A 298 34.65 -4.28 51.10
C ASP A 298 33.75 -5.22 50.27
N MET A 299 34.09 -6.52 50.22
CA MET A 299 33.30 -7.56 49.58
C MET A 299 31.87 -7.68 50.15
N GLU A 300 31.74 -7.79 51.47
CA GLU A 300 30.45 -7.91 52.16
C GLU A 300 29.57 -6.67 51.92
N TYR A 301 30.15 -5.47 52.00
CA TYR A 301 29.42 -4.23 51.77
C TYR A 301 28.84 -4.16 50.36
N LEU A 302 29.66 -4.45 49.36
CA LEU A 302 29.25 -4.47 47.96
C LEU A 302 28.16 -5.52 47.73
N ARG A 303 28.27 -6.71 48.33
CA ARG A 303 27.25 -7.76 48.23
C ARG A 303 25.90 -7.32 48.79
N ILE A 304 25.87 -6.67 49.96
CA ILE A 304 24.62 -6.18 50.57
C ILE A 304 23.91 -5.18 49.66
N LEU A 305 24.65 -4.25 49.05
CA LEU A 305 24.09 -3.29 48.10
C LEU A 305 23.47 -4.00 46.88
N ALA A 306 24.14 -5.04 46.38
CA ALA A 306 23.65 -5.85 45.28
C ALA A 306 22.34 -6.56 45.61
N ASP A 307 22.29 -7.21 46.78
CA ASP A 307 21.13 -7.96 47.24
C ASP A 307 19.92 -7.03 47.52
N GLU A 308 20.17 -5.82 48.03
CA GLU A 308 19.12 -4.81 48.22
C GLU A 308 18.57 -4.30 46.88
N ALA A 309 19.41 -4.14 45.86
CA ALA A 309 18.97 -3.77 44.52
C ALA A 309 18.11 -4.88 43.88
N LEU A 310 18.56 -6.14 43.94
CA LEU A 310 17.81 -7.31 43.45
C LEU A 310 16.45 -7.44 44.13
N ALA A 311 16.39 -7.25 45.45
CA ALA A 311 15.15 -7.34 46.21
C ALA A 311 14.11 -6.29 45.79
N ASN A 312 14.52 -5.22 45.12
CA ASN A 312 13.67 -4.16 44.62
C ASN A 312 13.50 -4.17 43.08
N ASP A 313 13.93 -5.23 42.41
CA ASP A 313 13.83 -5.38 40.95
C ASP A 313 12.35 -5.54 40.50
N PRO A 314 11.78 -4.57 39.76
CA PRO A 314 10.36 -4.58 39.41
C PRO A 314 9.98 -5.76 38.51
N VAL A 315 8.84 -6.39 38.82
CA VAL A 315 8.19 -7.36 37.93
C VAL A 315 7.40 -6.61 36.86
N VAL A 316 7.65 -6.91 35.59
CA VAL A 316 7.01 -6.26 34.44
C VAL A 316 5.98 -7.13 33.72
N GLY A 317 5.85 -8.41 34.10
CA GLY A 317 4.83 -9.28 33.55
C GLY A 317 5.12 -10.75 33.82
N THR A 318 4.56 -11.64 32.99
CA THR A 318 4.85 -13.08 33.08
C THR A 318 5.11 -13.69 31.71
N SER A 319 5.93 -14.74 31.65
CA SER A 319 6.16 -15.52 30.42
C SER A 319 6.25 -17.02 30.69
N GLY A 320 6.14 -17.81 29.62
CA GLY A 320 6.64 -19.19 29.62
C GLY A 320 8.16 -19.26 29.85
N PHE A 321 8.68 -20.48 29.90
CA PHE A 321 10.12 -20.73 30.03
C PHE A 321 10.87 -20.06 28.87
N MET A 322 11.83 -19.19 29.19
CA MET A 322 12.68 -18.52 28.22
C MET A 322 14.04 -19.23 28.19
N PRO A 323 14.41 -19.89 27.08
CA PRO A 323 15.66 -20.63 27.04
C PRO A 323 16.87 -19.71 26.98
N LEU A 324 18.01 -20.27 27.37
CA LEU A 324 19.32 -19.64 27.29
C LEU A 324 19.63 -19.14 25.86
N THR A 325 20.08 -17.88 25.75
CA THR A 325 20.42 -17.23 24.47
C THR A 325 21.93 -17.22 24.22
N ARG A 326 22.72 -17.04 25.28
CA ARG A 326 24.19 -17.10 25.34
C ARG A 326 24.62 -17.67 26.70
N THR A 327 25.62 -18.55 26.74
CA THR A 327 26.24 -18.97 28.01
C THR A 327 27.31 -17.97 28.46
N VAL A 328 27.52 -17.86 29.77
CA VAL A 328 28.69 -17.15 30.34
C VAL A 328 30.00 -17.88 30.03
N ILE A 329 29.97 -19.22 30.03
CA ILE A 329 31.15 -20.11 29.90
C ILE A 329 31.63 -20.29 28.45
N ASP A 330 30.71 -20.27 27.47
CA ASP A 330 31.03 -20.47 26.06
C ASP A 330 30.51 -19.27 25.25
N THR A 331 31.36 -18.25 25.17
CA THR A 331 31.05 -17.03 24.43
C THR A 331 30.83 -17.26 22.95
N ASP A 332 31.12 -18.45 22.42
CA ASP A 332 30.91 -18.77 21.02
C ASP A 332 29.48 -19.26 20.77
N TRP A 333 28.75 -19.81 21.74
CA TRP A 333 27.39 -20.28 21.47
C TRP A 333 26.34 -19.15 21.46
N ARG A 334 25.44 -19.15 20.46
CA ARG A 334 24.39 -18.14 20.24
C ARG A 334 23.13 -18.75 19.63
N MET A 335 22.08 -18.98 20.43
CA MET A 335 20.84 -19.60 19.94
C MET A 335 20.22 -18.85 18.75
N CYS A 336 20.08 -17.53 18.86
CA CYS A 336 19.43 -16.70 17.84
C CYS A 336 20.21 -16.59 16.52
N MET A 337 21.44 -17.11 16.46
CA MET A 337 22.21 -17.21 15.20
C MET A 337 21.92 -18.51 14.44
N GLY A 338 21.20 -19.46 15.03
CA GLY A 338 20.79 -20.72 14.41
C GLY A 338 19.46 -20.66 13.64
N GLY A 339 18.67 -19.61 13.83
CA GLY A 339 17.32 -19.50 13.30
C GLY A 339 16.44 -18.63 14.22
N GLU A 340 15.13 -18.83 14.14
CA GLU A 340 14.16 -18.19 15.06
C GLU A 340 14.42 -18.62 16.50
N CYS A 341 14.42 -17.67 17.43
CA CYS A 341 14.57 -17.91 18.86
C CYS A 341 13.46 -17.20 19.68
N PRO A 342 13.07 -17.74 20.86
CA PRO A 342 11.99 -17.17 21.66
C PRO A 342 12.24 -15.73 22.14
N ILE A 343 13.47 -15.40 22.54
CA ILE A 343 13.83 -14.06 22.99
C ILE A 343 13.76 -13.05 21.83
N GLY A 344 14.17 -13.47 20.63
CA GLY A 344 14.08 -12.65 19.42
C GLY A 344 12.63 -12.33 19.04
N ASN A 345 11.74 -13.32 19.20
CA ASN A 345 10.30 -13.11 19.03
C ASN A 345 9.75 -12.09 20.04
N LEU A 346 10.17 -12.15 21.31
CA LEU A 346 9.69 -11.23 22.35
C LEU A 346 10.05 -9.78 22.02
N PHE A 347 11.32 -9.54 21.72
CA PHE A 347 11.81 -8.20 21.40
C PHE A 347 11.17 -7.64 20.14
N THR A 348 11.07 -8.44 19.08
CA THR A 348 10.45 -7.98 17.82
C THR A 348 8.93 -7.80 17.94
N ASP A 349 8.23 -8.63 18.70
CA ASP A 349 6.82 -8.40 19.02
C ASP A 349 6.60 -7.08 19.73
N ALA A 350 7.39 -6.80 20.76
CA ALA A 350 7.28 -5.58 21.55
C ALA A 350 7.53 -4.33 20.69
N LEU A 351 8.57 -4.36 19.85
CA LEU A 351 8.85 -3.27 18.91
C LEU A 351 7.72 -3.07 17.90
N ARG A 352 7.22 -4.17 17.32
CA ARG A 352 6.09 -4.13 16.38
C ARG A 352 4.83 -3.56 17.02
N TRP A 353 4.54 -3.97 18.26
CA TRP A 353 3.41 -3.49 19.05
C TRP A 353 3.54 -2.00 19.40
N ALA A 354 4.69 -1.58 19.93
CA ALA A 354 4.90 -0.20 20.37
C ALA A 354 4.98 0.79 19.21
N ALA A 355 5.41 0.33 18.03
CA ALA A 355 5.41 1.12 16.83
C ALA A 355 4.06 1.12 16.11
N ASP A 356 3.17 0.13 16.27
CA ASP A 356 2.06 -0.15 15.34
C ASP A 356 2.59 -0.36 13.90
N ALA A 357 3.61 -1.21 13.80
CA ALA A 357 4.30 -1.53 12.55
C ALA A 357 3.75 -2.82 11.92
N ASP A 358 3.84 -2.93 10.59
CA ASP A 358 3.51 -4.16 9.86
C ASP A 358 4.49 -5.28 10.24
N PHE A 359 5.77 -4.94 10.41
CA PHE A 359 6.79 -5.87 10.88
C PHE A 359 7.84 -5.19 11.76
N ALA A 360 8.59 -5.99 12.52
CA ALA A 360 9.77 -5.52 13.24
C ALA A 360 10.91 -6.52 13.15
N VAL A 361 12.14 -6.03 13.22
CA VAL A 361 13.36 -6.84 13.15
C VAL A 361 14.43 -6.37 14.13
N VAL A 362 15.25 -7.30 14.63
CA VAL A 362 16.45 -7.02 15.43
C VAL A 362 17.58 -7.97 15.02
N SER A 363 18.83 -7.59 15.26
CA SER A 363 19.98 -8.48 15.00
C SER A 363 20.05 -9.60 16.05
N SER A 364 20.38 -10.81 15.61
CA SER A 364 20.70 -11.93 16.50
C SER A 364 21.94 -11.69 17.37
N GLY A 365 22.83 -10.79 16.94
CA GLY A 365 24.06 -10.44 17.64
C GLY A 365 23.84 -9.61 18.91
N GLY A 366 22.80 -8.78 18.92
CA GLY A 366 22.44 -7.94 20.07
C GLY A 366 21.88 -8.76 21.23
N LEU A 367 21.15 -9.84 20.94
CA LEU A 367 20.47 -10.67 21.94
C LEU A 367 21.47 -11.52 22.74
N ARG A 368 21.38 -11.43 24.08
CA ARG A 368 22.24 -12.04 25.10
C ARG A 368 21.37 -12.74 26.17
N GLY A 369 22.00 -13.11 27.27
CA GLY A 369 21.31 -13.55 28.48
C GLY A 369 21.16 -15.06 28.62
N GLU A 370 21.01 -15.48 29.87
CA GLU A 370 20.88 -16.88 30.25
C GLU A 370 19.43 -17.40 30.15
N GLY A 371 18.49 -16.54 29.76
CA GLY A 371 17.06 -16.85 29.81
C GLY A 371 16.53 -16.77 31.24
N TRP A 372 15.29 -17.21 31.44
CA TRP A 372 14.60 -17.17 32.73
C TRP A 372 13.51 -18.24 32.82
N GLU A 373 13.18 -18.62 34.05
CA GLU A 373 12.16 -19.63 34.33
C GLU A 373 10.75 -19.16 33.98
N ALA A 374 9.81 -20.10 33.82
CA ALA A 374 8.42 -19.75 33.59
C ALA A 374 7.82 -19.07 34.83
N GLY A 375 7.25 -17.87 34.68
CA GLY A 375 6.72 -17.11 35.80
C GLY A 375 6.85 -15.61 35.61
N GLU A 376 7.09 -14.91 36.72
CA GLU A 376 7.34 -13.46 36.77
C GLU A 376 8.61 -13.11 35.97
N VAL A 377 8.52 -12.04 35.18
CA VAL A 377 9.65 -11.49 34.43
C VAL A 377 10.03 -10.17 35.08
N HIS A 378 11.30 -10.04 35.43
CA HIS A 378 11.85 -8.84 36.05
C HIS A 378 12.45 -7.90 35.00
N VAL A 379 12.65 -6.63 35.36
CA VAL A 379 13.31 -5.65 34.48
C VAL A 379 14.71 -6.13 34.10
N SER A 380 15.42 -6.74 35.04
CA SER A 380 16.74 -7.31 34.82
C SER A 380 16.81 -8.42 33.78
N ASP A 381 15.77 -9.24 33.66
CA ASP A 381 15.71 -10.32 32.67
C ASP A 381 15.77 -9.73 31.26
N ILE A 382 15.09 -8.60 31.05
CA ILE A 382 15.09 -7.85 29.78
C ILE A 382 16.48 -7.25 29.51
N TRP A 383 17.09 -6.62 30.51
CA TRP A 383 18.43 -6.05 30.36
C TRP A 383 19.51 -7.12 30.12
N SER A 384 19.38 -8.27 30.78
CA SER A 384 20.26 -9.42 30.55
C SER A 384 20.11 -9.96 29.13
N ALA A 385 18.89 -9.89 28.57
CA ALA A 385 18.60 -10.31 27.20
C ALA A 385 19.08 -9.32 26.12
N LEU A 386 19.11 -8.03 26.39
CA LEU A 386 19.67 -7.01 25.49
C LEU A 386 20.39 -5.95 26.35
N PRO A 387 21.70 -6.11 26.63
CA PRO A 387 22.45 -5.24 27.55
C PRO A 387 22.88 -3.91 26.91
N PHE A 388 22.30 -3.57 25.75
CA PHE A 388 22.59 -2.37 24.99
C PHE A 388 21.38 -1.45 25.06
N MET A 389 21.55 -0.26 25.63
CA MET A 389 20.49 0.75 25.75
C MET A 389 20.20 1.36 24.37
N ASN A 390 19.52 0.58 23.54
CA ASN A 390 19.07 0.95 22.22
C ASN A 390 17.67 1.56 22.30
N ASP A 391 17.28 2.35 21.31
CA ASP A 391 15.94 2.93 21.21
C ASP A 391 15.22 2.41 19.99
N ILE A 392 13.91 2.58 19.99
CA ILE A 392 13.10 2.20 18.86
C ILE A 392 13.36 3.12 17.66
N CYS A 393 13.60 2.51 16.51
CA CYS A 393 13.71 3.18 15.22
C CYS A 393 12.55 2.75 14.33
N ILE A 394 11.82 3.73 13.77
CA ILE A 394 10.59 3.51 13.00
C ILE A 394 10.71 4.16 11.63
N GLY A 395 10.29 3.45 10.60
CA GLY A 395 10.25 3.98 9.23
C GLY A 395 9.23 3.26 8.35
N VAL A 396 9.29 3.52 7.05
CA VAL A 396 8.44 2.90 6.04
C VAL A 396 9.31 2.47 4.86
N MET A 397 9.18 1.23 4.42
CA MET A 397 9.92 0.72 3.26
C MET A 397 9.02 -0.09 2.33
N SER A 398 9.36 -0.11 1.04
CA SER A 398 8.65 -0.88 0.03
C SER A 398 8.95 -2.37 0.14
N GLY A 399 8.11 -3.23 -0.45
CA GLY A 399 8.39 -4.66 -0.56
C GLY A 399 9.76 -4.96 -1.19
N VAL A 400 10.24 -4.16 -2.13
CA VAL A 400 11.59 -4.32 -2.72
C VAL A 400 12.69 -4.15 -1.67
N SER A 401 12.55 -3.13 -0.81
CA SER A 401 13.49 -2.86 0.27
C SER A 401 13.42 -3.93 1.37
N VAL A 402 12.22 -4.41 1.71
CA VAL A 402 12.02 -5.55 2.63
C VAL A 402 12.72 -6.80 2.09
N PHE A 403 12.53 -7.11 0.80
CA PHE A 403 13.22 -8.24 0.16
C PHE A 403 14.74 -8.07 0.21
N SER A 404 15.26 -6.88 -0.10
CA SER A 404 16.70 -6.62 -0.12
C SER A 404 17.34 -6.81 1.26
N LEU A 405 16.68 -6.32 2.31
CA LEU A 405 17.09 -6.49 3.71
C LEU A 405 17.15 -7.97 4.11
N LEU A 406 16.08 -8.73 3.84
CA LEU A 406 15.99 -10.15 4.22
C LEU A 406 16.90 -11.03 3.35
N ASN A 407 17.05 -10.70 2.07
CA ASN A 407 17.95 -11.41 1.16
C ASN A 407 19.38 -11.28 1.62
N TYR A 408 19.79 -10.07 2.00
CA TYR A 408 21.09 -9.82 2.60
C TYR A 408 21.28 -10.63 3.90
N SER A 409 20.35 -10.52 4.85
CA SER A 409 20.43 -11.22 6.15
C SER A 409 20.60 -12.74 5.98
N THR A 410 19.77 -13.36 5.14
CA THR A 410 19.81 -14.82 4.90
C THR A 410 21.00 -15.27 4.06
N ALA A 411 21.53 -14.39 3.19
CA ALA A 411 22.70 -14.66 2.37
C ALA A 411 23.98 -14.82 3.21
N VAL A 412 24.18 -13.94 4.19
CA VAL A 412 25.42 -13.89 4.99
C VAL A 412 25.33 -14.70 6.29
N ALA A 413 24.12 -14.95 6.80
CA ALA A 413 23.92 -15.75 8.01
C ALA A 413 24.48 -17.18 7.86
N THR A 414 25.07 -17.68 8.94
CA THR A 414 25.68 -19.02 9.01
C THR A 414 24.70 -20.10 9.43
N PHE A 415 23.69 -19.77 10.25
CA PHE A 415 22.70 -20.72 10.80
C PHE A 415 23.32 -21.84 11.65
N GLU A 416 24.46 -21.57 12.28
CA GLU A 416 25.26 -22.57 13.02
C GLU A 416 25.05 -22.52 14.54
N SER A 417 24.22 -21.59 15.03
CA SER A 417 24.06 -21.30 16.48
C SER A 417 25.38 -20.94 17.18
N THR A 418 26.36 -20.44 16.43
CA THR A 418 27.69 -20.05 16.91
C THR A 418 28.02 -18.64 16.47
N TYR A 419 28.87 -17.97 17.26
CA TYR A 419 29.39 -16.65 16.98
C TYR A 419 30.33 -16.74 15.79
N THR A 420 29.95 -16.05 14.73
CA THR A 420 30.74 -15.94 13.51
C THR A 420 30.66 -14.49 13.05
N PRO A 421 31.66 -13.96 12.31
CA PRO A 421 31.69 -12.56 11.89
C PRO A 421 30.46 -12.08 11.10
N MET A 422 29.66 -13.01 10.57
CA MET A 422 28.45 -12.72 9.78
C MET A 422 27.18 -13.34 10.39
N GLY A 423 27.27 -14.19 11.41
CA GLY A 423 26.12 -14.90 12.01
C GLY A 423 25.21 -13.99 12.83
N ASP A 424 25.76 -12.89 13.34
CA ASP A 424 25.08 -11.77 13.99
C ASP A 424 24.17 -10.96 13.05
N ARG A 425 24.28 -11.18 11.74
CA ARG A 425 23.45 -10.50 10.72
C ARG A 425 22.15 -11.25 10.43
N LEU A 426 21.88 -12.38 11.10
CA LEU A 426 20.58 -13.03 11.04
C LEU A 426 19.53 -12.20 11.79
N LEU A 427 18.47 -11.78 11.11
CA LEU A 427 17.42 -10.96 11.70
C LEU A 427 16.41 -11.84 12.43
N GLN A 428 16.16 -11.56 13.71
CA GLN A 428 14.94 -12.01 14.37
C GLN A 428 13.80 -11.11 13.91
N MET A 429 12.57 -11.63 13.82
CA MET A 429 11.46 -10.91 13.19
C MET A 429 10.08 -11.22 13.78
N SER A 430 9.21 -10.21 13.78
CA SER A 430 7.78 -10.31 14.05
C SER A 430 6.98 -9.65 12.93
N GLY A 431 5.83 -10.23 12.58
CA GLY A 431 5.00 -9.78 11.46
C GLY A 431 5.50 -10.26 10.08
N LEU A 432 6.61 -10.99 10.04
CA LEU A 432 7.18 -11.60 8.83
C LEU A 432 7.33 -13.11 8.99
N ARG A 433 7.21 -13.82 7.87
CA ARG A 433 7.59 -15.22 7.71
C ARG A 433 8.46 -15.37 6.48
N ILE A 434 9.63 -15.94 6.65
CA ILE A 434 10.52 -16.26 5.53
C ILE A 434 10.69 -17.76 5.38
N THR A 435 10.64 -18.22 4.14
CA THR A 435 11.12 -19.56 3.77
C THR A 435 12.45 -19.40 3.05
N TYR A 436 13.47 -20.11 3.47
CA TYR A 436 14.80 -20.10 2.86
C TYR A 436 15.34 -21.52 2.72
N ASN A 437 16.37 -21.70 1.89
CA ASN A 437 17.06 -22.98 1.73
C ASN A 437 18.56 -22.80 1.99
N THR A 438 19.07 -23.40 3.07
CA THR A 438 20.49 -23.32 3.44
C THR A 438 21.43 -24.05 2.48
N GLN A 439 20.92 -24.91 1.59
CA GLN A 439 21.72 -25.57 0.55
C GLN A 439 21.97 -24.68 -0.67
N LEU A 440 21.25 -23.56 -0.82
CA LEU A 440 21.51 -22.59 -1.87
C LEU A 440 22.69 -21.68 -1.50
N PRO A 441 23.50 -21.24 -2.50
CA PRO A 441 24.57 -20.29 -2.26
C PRO A 441 24.02 -18.94 -1.82
N GLY A 442 24.68 -18.28 -0.86
CA GLY A 442 24.30 -16.95 -0.36
C GLY A 442 24.63 -15.79 -1.30
N SER A 443 24.71 -15.98 -2.62
CA SER A 443 25.08 -14.94 -3.58
C SER A 443 24.01 -14.73 -4.64
N GLY A 444 23.79 -13.49 -5.11
CA GLY A 444 22.79 -13.16 -6.13
C GLY A 444 21.37 -13.10 -5.56
N ASN A 445 20.42 -13.82 -6.17
CA ASN A 445 19.03 -13.96 -5.66
C ASN A 445 18.95 -14.70 -4.30
N GLY A 446 20.09 -15.19 -3.80
CA GLY A 446 20.27 -15.66 -2.44
C GLY A 446 19.56 -16.96 -2.11
N ARG A 447 19.17 -17.08 -0.84
CA ARG A 447 18.61 -18.30 -0.23
C ARG A 447 17.10 -18.21 -0.01
N LEU A 448 16.49 -17.05 -0.22
CA LEU A 448 15.07 -16.83 0.03
C LEU A 448 14.21 -17.51 -1.03
N ILE A 449 13.18 -18.21 -0.58
CA ILE A 449 12.17 -18.89 -1.40
C ILE A 449 10.86 -18.10 -1.38
N SER A 450 10.46 -17.60 -0.22
CA SER A 450 9.24 -16.79 -0.06
C SER A 450 9.33 -15.88 1.16
N ILE A 451 8.61 -14.76 1.08
CA ILE A 451 8.41 -13.81 2.18
C ILE A 451 6.91 -13.56 2.25
N ASP A 452 6.33 -13.85 3.42
CA ASP A 452 4.96 -13.50 3.76
C ASP A 452 4.98 -12.46 4.88
N ILE A 453 4.05 -11.51 4.83
CA ILE A 453 3.90 -10.43 5.80
C ILE A 453 2.50 -10.46 6.40
N TRP A 454 2.40 -10.12 7.68
CA TRP A 454 1.16 -10.13 8.42
C TRP A 454 0.26 -8.96 7.99
N ASP A 455 -0.95 -9.27 7.53
CA ASP A 455 -1.96 -8.26 7.24
C ASP A 455 -2.87 -8.09 8.46
N MET A 456 -2.80 -6.92 9.10
CA MET A 456 -3.57 -6.63 10.32
C MET A 456 -5.08 -6.60 10.10
N GLU A 457 -5.55 -6.29 8.89
CA GLU A 457 -6.99 -6.21 8.59
C GLU A 457 -7.60 -7.60 8.38
N LYS A 458 -6.88 -8.46 7.66
CA LYS A 458 -7.33 -9.82 7.32
C LYS A 458 -6.94 -10.86 8.36
N ASN A 459 -6.03 -10.52 9.28
CA ASN A 459 -5.54 -11.41 10.32
C ASN A 459 -4.94 -12.70 9.74
N GLU A 460 -4.20 -12.57 8.64
CA GLU A 460 -3.52 -13.66 7.93
C GLU A 460 -2.17 -13.19 7.35
N PHE A 461 -1.28 -14.14 7.07
CA PHE A 461 -0.03 -13.86 6.34
C PHE A 461 -0.30 -13.86 4.84
N LEU A 462 0.10 -12.79 4.15
CA LEU A 462 -0.02 -12.63 2.71
C LEU A 462 1.36 -12.52 2.05
N PRO A 463 1.52 -12.96 0.80
CA PRO A 463 2.78 -12.79 0.08
C PRO A 463 3.19 -11.32 0.00
N LEU A 464 4.49 -11.06 0.15
CA LEU A 464 5.05 -9.71 0.03
C LEU A 464 4.74 -9.09 -1.35
N GLU A 465 4.16 -7.90 -1.35
CA GLU A 465 3.84 -7.16 -2.57
C GLU A 465 4.95 -6.15 -2.89
N ARG A 466 5.43 -6.14 -4.13
CA ARG A 466 6.65 -5.42 -4.52
C ARG A 466 6.62 -3.92 -4.22
N LEU A 467 5.54 -3.24 -4.62
CA LEU A 467 5.42 -1.78 -4.54
C LEU A 467 4.60 -1.32 -3.32
N LYS A 468 4.11 -2.25 -2.49
CA LYS A 468 3.37 -1.90 -1.27
C LYS A 468 4.34 -1.37 -0.24
N LEU A 469 3.94 -0.30 0.46
CA LEU A 469 4.69 0.30 1.55
C LEU A 469 4.33 -0.39 2.86
N TYR A 470 5.35 -0.76 3.63
CA TYR A 470 5.23 -1.43 4.91
C TYR A 470 5.95 -0.63 5.98
N ARG A 471 5.25 -0.38 7.08
CA ARG A 471 5.80 0.28 8.25
C ARG A 471 6.62 -0.73 9.04
N PHE A 472 7.83 -0.34 9.42
CA PHE A 472 8.76 -1.21 10.15
C PHE A 472 9.19 -0.59 11.48
N ALA A 473 9.60 -1.47 12.41
CA ALA A 473 10.28 -1.08 13.63
C ALA A 473 11.57 -1.90 13.84
N THR A 474 12.60 -1.27 14.37
CA THR A 474 13.87 -1.91 14.76
C THR A 474 14.52 -1.13 15.89
N GLU A 475 15.78 -1.42 16.20
CA GLU A 475 16.58 -0.70 17.19
C GLU A 475 17.53 0.31 16.52
N ASN A 476 17.85 1.41 17.20
CA ASN A 476 18.69 2.50 16.67
C ASN A 476 20.08 2.01 16.21
N TRP A 477 20.68 1.04 16.89
CA TRP A 477 21.95 0.43 16.46
C TRP A 477 21.88 -0.14 15.03
N MET A 478 20.77 -0.81 14.69
CA MET A 478 20.50 -1.32 13.34
C MET A 478 20.28 -0.20 12.33
N CYS A 479 19.62 0.88 12.74
CA CYS A 479 19.33 2.02 11.88
C CYS A 479 20.54 2.92 11.60
N ASP A 480 21.50 3.01 12.53
CA ASP A 480 22.48 4.11 12.53
C ASP A 480 23.93 3.66 12.40
N SER A 481 24.28 2.45 12.87
CA SER A 481 25.69 2.09 13.05
C SER A 481 26.07 0.67 12.60
N PHE A 482 25.15 -0.29 12.59
CA PHE A 482 25.51 -1.68 12.33
C PHE A 482 25.63 -2.02 10.84
N ASP A 483 26.80 -1.80 10.25
CA ASP A 483 27.04 -2.01 8.82
C ASP A 483 26.68 -3.45 8.34
N PRO A 484 25.94 -3.61 7.22
CA PRO A 484 25.39 -2.59 6.30
C PRO A 484 23.92 -2.22 6.54
N PHE A 485 23.35 -2.56 7.71
CA PHE A 485 21.93 -2.32 8.01
C PHE A 485 21.46 -0.86 7.88
N PRO A 486 22.24 0.17 8.30
CA PRO A 486 21.84 1.57 8.09
C PRO A 486 21.51 1.89 6.64
N SER A 487 22.24 1.27 5.71
CA SER A 487 21.98 1.46 4.28
C SER A 487 20.60 0.93 3.88
N PHE A 488 20.10 -0.16 4.48
CA PHE A 488 18.77 -0.71 4.19
C PHE A 488 17.63 0.07 4.89
N PHE A 489 17.92 0.76 6.01
CA PHE A 489 16.91 1.50 6.77
C PHE A 489 16.86 3.01 6.46
N LYS A 490 17.93 3.60 5.90
CA LYS A 490 18.02 5.04 5.62
C LYS A 490 18.40 5.39 4.18
N ASP A 491 19.50 4.83 3.67
CA ASP A 491 20.17 5.40 2.49
C ASP A 491 19.75 4.77 1.15
N ASN A 492 19.48 3.46 1.11
CA ASN A 492 19.09 2.73 -0.09
C ASN A 492 17.58 2.68 -0.31
N LEU A 493 16.81 3.55 0.35
CA LEU A 493 15.40 3.76 0.06
C LEU A 493 15.28 4.55 -1.25
N ARG A 494 14.68 3.94 -2.27
CA ARG A 494 14.61 4.45 -3.65
C ARG A 494 13.19 4.59 -4.18
N MET A 495 12.21 4.03 -3.49
CA MET A 495 10.82 4.02 -3.95
C MET A 495 10.06 5.22 -3.39
N GLU A 496 9.18 5.79 -4.19
CA GLU A 496 8.32 6.89 -3.77
C GLU A 496 7.43 6.46 -2.58
N GLY A 497 7.42 7.26 -1.51
CA GLY A 497 6.68 6.99 -0.28
C GLY A 497 7.44 6.20 0.80
N GLU A 498 8.67 5.77 0.54
CA GLU A 498 9.55 5.25 1.60
C GLU A 498 9.96 6.38 2.56
N VAL A 499 10.05 6.05 3.84
CA VAL A 499 10.42 6.96 4.93
C VAL A 499 11.58 6.35 5.69
N ARG A 500 12.68 7.09 5.77
CA ARG A 500 13.89 6.69 6.49
C ARG A 500 13.57 6.34 7.94
N GLY A 501 14.29 5.34 8.47
CA GLY A 501 14.26 5.03 9.89
C GLY A 501 14.58 6.27 10.73
N THR A 502 13.63 6.65 11.59
CA THR A 502 13.77 7.74 12.55
C THR A 502 13.83 7.15 13.95
N VAL A 503 14.83 7.55 14.71
CA VAL A 503 15.01 7.10 16.10
C VAL A 503 14.08 7.91 17.00
N ASP A 504 13.31 7.21 17.83
CA ASP A 504 12.52 7.80 18.90
C ASP A 504 13.29 7.68 20.21
N ASP A 505 14.09 8.71 20.51
CA ASP A 505 14.97 8.77 21.68
C ASP A 505 14.22 8.83 23.03
N SER A 506 12.89 8.85 23.01
CA SER A 506 12.06 8.90 24.21
C SER A 506 11.75 7.54 24.82
N ARG A 507 12.01 6.43 24.11
CA ARG A 507 11.69 5.07 24.53
C ARG A 507 12.81 4.09 24.19
N SER A 508 13.45 3.55 25.22
CA SER A 508 14.41 2.46 25.04
C SER A 508 13.69 1.16 24.64
N VAL A 509 14.40 0.26 23.95
CA VAL A 509 13.89 -1.07 23.57
C VAL A 509 13.49 -1.86 24.83
N GLN A 510 14.23 -1.74 25.92
CA GLN A 510 13.95 -2.41 27.20
C GLN A 510 12.64 -1.93 27.81
N GLU A 511 12.41 -0.61 27.86
CA GLU A 511 11.13 -0.05 28.32
C GLU A 511 9.96 -0.50 27.43
N VAL A 512 10.17 -0.58 26.11
CA VAL A 512 9.18 -1.08 25.16
C VAL A 512 8.83 -2.56 25.45
N VAL A 513 9.81 -3.41 25.70
CA VAL A 513 9.60 -4.82 26.06
C VAL A 513 8.89 -4.94 27.41
N GLY A 514 9.32 -4.18 28.42
CA GLY A 514 8.67 -4.15 29.73
C GLY A 514 7.22 -3.69 29.65
N ALA A 515 6.95 -2.62 28.90
CA ALA A 515 5.60 -2.12 28.66
C ALA A 515 4.73 -3.14 27.90
N TYR A 516 5.29 -3.87 26.94
CA TYR A 516 4.59 -4.92 26.21
C TYR A 516 4.21 -6.10 27.12
N LEU A 517 5.13 -6.56 27.96
CA LEU A 517 4.86 -7.60 28.95
C LEU A 517 3.83 -7.15 29.99
N SER A 518 3.90 -5.90 30.44
CA SER A 518 2.93 -5.33 31.38
C SER A 518 1.55 -5.25 30.73
N TYR A 519 1.48 -4.82 29.47
CA TYR A 519 0.24 -4.81 28.70
C TYR A 519 -0.39 -6.20 28.53
N LEU A 520 0.42 -7.25 28.35
CA LEU A 520 -0.07 -8.63 28.31
C LEU A 520 -0.56 -9.09 29.68
N SER A 521 0.19 -8.76 30.74
CA SER A 521 -0.16 -9.10 32.12
C SER A 521 -1.45 -8.42 32.59
N ASP A 522 -1.65 -7.14 32.24
CA ASP A 522 -2.89 -6.39 32.46
C ASP A 522 -4.11 -7.05 31.79
N LYS A 523 -3.87 -7.86 30.76
CA LYS A 523 -4.89 -8.66 30.06
C LYS A 523 -5.01 -10.09 30.56
N GLY A 524 -4.29 -10.46 31.61
CA GLY A 524 -4.21 -11.83 32.13
C GLY A 524 -3.52 -12.82 31.18
N ILE A 525 -2.69 -12.31 30.26
CA ILE A 525 -1.98 -13.13 29.26
C ILE A 525 -0.51 -13.24 29.66
N SER A 526 -0.03 -14.49 29.75
CA SER A 526 1.40 -14.78 29.84
C SER A 526 2.02 -14.84 28.45
N TYR A 527 3.22 -14.27 28.28
CA TYR A 527 3.90 -14.28 26.97
C TYR A 527 4.25 -15.70 26.55
N ASP A 528 3.83 -16.09 25.34
CA ASP A 528 4.08 -17.40 24.75
C ASP A 528 5.49 -17.46 24.14
N THR A 529 6.34 -18.33 24.68
CA THR A 529 7.71 -18.54 24.23
C THR A 529 7.83 -19.59 23.11
N SER A 530 6.71 -20.10 22.59
CA SER A 530 6.73 -21.02 21.45
C SER A 530 7.19 -20.36 20.15
N LEU A 531 7.87 -21.13 19.29
CA LEU A 531 8.30 -20.65 17.98
C LEU A 531 7.08 -20.48 17.05
N LYS A 532 7.01 -19.34 16.38
CA LYS A 532 5.90 -18.89 15.53
C LYS A 532 6.05 -19.29 14.06
N GLY A 533 7.21 -19.82 13.69
CA GLY A 533 7.54 -20.22 12.32
C GLY A 533 7.85 -19.02 11.43
N SER A 534 8.49 -17.99 11.99
CA SER A 534 9.01 -16.83 11.26
C SER A 534 10.19 -17.21 10.37
N HIS A 535 10.96 -18.25 10.75
CA HIS A 535 12.06 -18.80 9.95
C HIS A 535 11.78 -20.25 9.56
N ILE A 536 11.66 -20.52 8.26
CA ILE A 536 11.39 -21.87 7.74
C ILE A 536 12.52 -22.26 6.79
N ASN A 537 13.34 -23.24 7.19
CA ASN A 537 14.34 -23.83 6.31
C ASN A 537 13.73 -24.99 5.50
N ASP A 538 13.41 -24.78 4.22
CA ASP A 538 12.92 -25.83 3.31
C ASP A 538 13.99 -26.23 2.28
N THR A 539 14.72 -27.30 2.60
CA THR A 539 15.78 -27.85 1.74
C THR A 539 15.26 -28.54 0.47
N ARG A 540 13.94 -28.60 0.26
CA ARG A 540 13.32 -29.16 -0.96
C ARG A 540 13.00 -28.11 -2.01
N ALA A 541 13.02 -26.82 -1.67
CA ALA A 541 12.73 -25.71 -2.57
C ALA A 541 14.03 -25.09 -3.11
N PHE A 542 14.34 -25.28 -4.39
CA PHE A 542 15.59 -24.82 -5.01
C PHE A 542 15.42 -23.62 -5.95
N GLU A 543 14.20 -23.10 -6.10
CA GLU A 543 13.92 -21.91 -6.88
C GLU A 543 13.92 -20.68 -5.96
N PRO A 544 14.99 -19.88 -5.94
CA PRO A 544 15.01 -18.65 -5.15
C PRO A 544 14.01 -17.64 -5.70
N MET A 545 13.42 -16.86 -4.80
CA MET A 545 12.51 -15.76 -5.12
C MET A 545 13.23 -14.73 -6.00
N SER A 546 12.67 -14.43 -7.16
CA SER A 546 13.15 -13.35 -8.04
C SER A 546 12.27 -12.12 -7.82
N PHE A 547 12.68 -11.24 -6.90
CA PHE A 547 11.89 -10.06 -6.51
C PHE A 547 12.40 -8.74 -7.11
N ILE A 548 13.62 -8.72 -7.66
CA ILE A 548 14.26 -7.55 -8.29
C ILE A 548 14.15 -7.65 -9.83
N GLU A 549 13.74 -6.56 -10.49
CA GLU A 549 13.73 -6.47 -11.97
C GLU A 549 15.07 -5.91 -12.46
N THR A 550 15.49 -6.31 -13.65
CA THR A 550 16.63 -5.70 -14.36
C THR A 550 16.14 -5.00 -15.63
N PRO A 551 16.93 -4.09 -16.25
CA PRO A 551 16.56 -3.45 -17.50
C PRO A 551 16.18 -4.43 -18.61
N GLU A 552 16.81 -5.61 -18.65
CA GLU A 552 16.56 -6.67 -19.62
C GLU A 552 15.28 -7.46 -19.33
N SER A 553 14.74 -7.34 -18.12
CA SER A 553 13.49 -7.99 -17.70
C SER A 553 12.24 -7.18 -18.04
N CYS A 554 12.38 -5.93 -18.49
CA CYS A 554 11.25 -5.09 -18.87
C CYS A 554 10.49 -5.64 -20.07
N LEU A 555 9.17 -5.71 -19.92
CA LEU A 555 8.26 -6.10 -20.99
C LEU A 555 8.23 -5.05 -22.11
N LYS A 556 7.83 -5.47 -23.31
CA LYS A 556 7.55 -4.55 -24.43
C LYS A 556 6.49 -3.53 -23.97
N ASP A 557 6.71 -2.24 -24.25
CA ASP A 557 5.92 -1.07 -23.83
C ASP A 557 6.18 -0.53 -22.41
N TYR A 558 7.25 -0.99 -21.75
CA TYR A 558 7.77 -0.44 -20.50
C TYR A 558 9.21 0.04 -20.70
N PHE A 559 9.58 1.16 -20.10
CA PHE A 559 10.96 1.63 -20.01
C PHE A 559 11.52 1.39 -18.62
N TRP A 560 12.84 1.24 -18.57
CA TRP A 560 13.56 1.12 -17.31
C TRP A 560 13.74 2.51 -16.70
N GLU A 561 13.15 2.74 -15.54
CA GLU A 561 13.42 3.94 -14.76
C GLU A 561 14.67 3.72 -13.89
N THR A 562 15.75 4.40 -14.23
CA THR A 562 17.05 4.23 -13.59
C THR A 562 17.07 4.71 -12.13
N GLU A 563 16.24 5.69 -11.77
CA GLU A 563 16.23 6.23 -10.40
C GLU A 563 15.58 5.27 -9.40
N ILE A 564 14.48 4.61 -9.80
CA ILE A 564 13.71 3.69 -8.93
C ILE A 564 13.98 2.20 -9.23
N LEU A 565 14.82 1.89 -10.22
CA LEU A 565 15.19 0.53 -10.64
C LEU A 565 13.99 -0.39 -10.91
N THR A 566 12.96 0.13 -11.59
CA THR A 566 11.76 -0.63 -11.93
C THR A 566 11.31 -0.34 -13.36
N CYS A 567 10.63 -1.32 -13.98
CA CYS A 567 10.03 -1.13 -15.29
C CYS A 567 8.74 -0.29 -15.17
N MET A 568 8.75 0.90 -15.77
CA MET A 568 7.62 1.83 -15.82
C MET A 568 6.95 1.78 -17.20
N PRO A 569 5.63 1.93 -17.31
CA PRO A 569 4.96 1.94 -18.61
C PRO A 569 5.40 3.16 -19.44
N CYS A 570 5.65 2.99 -20.75
CA CYS A 570 6.02 4.10 -21.63
C CYS A 570 4.91 5.18 -21.67
N PRO A 571 5.27 6.48 -21.65
CA PRO A 571 4.29 7.57 -21.76
C PRO A 571 3.63 7.57 -23.15
N GLY A 572 2.32 7.83 -23.19
CA GLY A 572 1.57 7.93 -24.45
C GLY A 572 1.75 9.29 -25.13
N VAL A 573 2.07 9.29 -26.43
CA VAL A 573 2.26 10.50 -27.27
C VAL A 573 0.94 11.09 -27.79
N ASN A 574 -0.02 11.31 -26.88
CA ASN A 574 -1.37 11.72 -27.25
C ASN A 574 -1.48 13.19 -27.67
N TYR A 575 -0.42 14.00 -27.54
CA TYR A 575 -0.48 15.46 -27.69
C TYR A 575 0.44 16.03 -28.78
N VAL A 576 0.99 15.20 -29.67
CA VAL A 576 1.59 15.67 -30.94
C VAL A 576 0.57 15.43 -32.05
N GLU A 577 -0.04 16.47 -32.58
CA GLU A 577 -1.14 16.35 -33.53
C GLU A 577 -1.08 17.37 -34.67
N PHE A 578 -1.68 16.98 -35.81
CA PHE A 578 -2.01 17.92 -36.87
C PHE A 578 -3.25 18.72 -36.47
N SER A 579 -3.34 19.98 -36.90
CA SER A 579 -4.49 20.84 -36.65
C SER A 579 -5.77 20.25 -37.24
N ASP A 580 -5.63 19.51 -38.33
CA ASP A 580 -6.73 18.83 -39.01
C ASP A 580 -6.35 17.38 -39.33
N ASP A 581 -7.12 16.43 -38.81
CA ASP A 581 -6.92 15.00 -39.10
C ASP A 581 -7.30 14.61 -40.54
N LEU A 582 -8.14 15.44 -41.18
CA LEU A 582 -8.68 15.18 -42.52
C LEU A 582 -8.80 16.48 -43.30
N ILE A 583 -8.12 16.54 -44.45
CA ILE A 583 -8.27 17.62 -45.43
C ILE A 583 -8.97 17.07 -46.67
N SER A 584 -10.15 17.60 -46.97
CA SER A 584 -10.99 17.14 -48.10
C SER A 584 -11.07 18.17 -49.23
N PHE A 585 -10.98 17.67 -50.46
CA PHE A 585 -11.10 18.48 -51.68
C PHE A 585 -12.19 17.92 -52.59
N LEU A 586 -13.07 18.80 -53.07
CA LEU A 586 -14.18 18.44 -53.95
C LEU A 586 -13.85 18.85 -55.40
N VAL A 587 -13.70 17.87 -56.30
CA VAL A 587 -13.31 18.12 -57.69
C VAL A 587 -14.51 17.89 -58.61
N THR A 588 -15.00 18.97 -59.22
CA THR A 588 -16.01 18.93 -60.29
C THR A 588 -15.29 19.06 -61.65
N PRO A 589 -15.88 18.62 -62.78
CA PRO A 589 -15.17 18.60 -64.07
C PRO A 589 -14.69 19.97 -64.60
N HIS A 590 -14.76 21.08 -63.86
CA HIS A 590 -14.39 22.45 -64.25
C HIS A 590 -13.50 23.20 -63.22
N SER A 591 -12.92 22.54 -62.19
CA SER A 591 -12.09 23.24 -61.18
C SER A 591 -10.60 23.27 -61.56
N GLU A 592 -9.96 24.47 -61.56
CA GLU A 592 -8.58 24.67 -62.05
C GLU A 592 -7.47 24.84 -60.97
N ASP A 593 -7.76 25.05 -59.67
CA ASP A 593 -6.72 25.17 -58.62
C ASP A 593 -7.10 24.44 -57.31
N LEU A 594 -6.26 23.50 -56.85
CA LEU A 594 -6.48 22.68 -55.65
C LEU A 594 -5.23 22.71 -54.74
N SER A 595 -5.23 23.55 -53.70
CA SER A 595 -4.14 23.68 -52.72
C SER A 595 -4.65 23.61 -51.28
N GLY A 596 -3.88 23.03 -50.35
CA GLY A 596 -4.21 22.88 -48.93
C GLY A 596 -3.07 23.25 -47.97
N ARG A 597 -3.42 23.36 -46.69
CA ARG A 597 -2.50 23.65 -45.58
C ARG A 597 -2.92 22.88 -44.34
N ASN A 598 -1.96 22.31 -43.63
CA ASN A 598 -2.14 21.72 -42.29
C ASN A 598 -1.08 22.30 -41.33
N VAL A 599 -1.27 22.22 -40.02
CA VAL A 599 -0.26 22.66 -39.03
C VAL A 599 0.02 21.53 -38.05
N LEU A 600 1.27 21.11 -37.94
CA LEU A 600 1.72 20.13 -36.95
C LEU A 600 2.23 20.84 -35.70
N SER A 601 1.73 20.49 -34.53
CA SER A 601 2.13 21.13 -33.28
C SER A 601 2.60 20.09 -32.26
N ASN A 602 3.65 20.42 -31.51
CA ASN A 602 4.09 19.62 -30.37
C ASN A 602 3.51 20.22 -29.08
N HIS A 603 2.47 19.58 -28.52
CA HIS A 603 1.91 19.97 -27.21
C HIS A 603 2.44 19.11 -26.04
N GLU A 604 3.41 18.24 -26.29
CA GLU A 604 4.08 17.47 -25.24
C GLU A 604 5.02 18.37 -24.42
N LEU A 605 5.35 17.91 -23.20
CA LEU A 605 6.27 18.60 -22.30
C LEU A 605 7.75 18.37 -22.66
N PHE A 606 8.03 17.55 -23.68
CA PHE A 606 9.38 17.15 -24.11
C PHE A 606 9.57 17.31 -25.63
N ASN A 607 10.83 17.23 -26.08
CA ASN A 607 11.20 17.41 -27.48
C ASN A 607 10.82 16.19 -28.33
N VAL A 608 10.41 16.43 -29.57
CA VAL A 608 9.96 15.38 -30.50
C VAL A 608 10.68 15.53 -31.84
N THR A 609 11.23 14.44 -32.38
CA THR A 609 11.87 14.44 -33.71
C THR A 609 10.96 13.78 -34.74
N LEU A 610 10.76 14.44 -35.88
CA LEU A 610 9.87 13.99 -36.95
C LEU A 610 10.64 13.63 -38.21
N ALA A 611 10.25 12.55 -38.86
CA ALA A 611 10.76 12.15 -40.18
C ALA A 611 9.62 11.76 -41.11
N ALA A 612 9.60 12.26 -42.36
CA ALA A 612 8.60 11.86 -43.33
C ALA A 612 8.67 10.36 -43.64
N ARG A 613 7.52 9.66 -43.57
CA ARG A 613 7.42 8.23 -43.91
C ARG A 613 6.65 8.00 -45.21
N LEU A 614 5.45 8.56 -45.34
CA LEU A 614 4.59 8.34 -46.50
C LEU A 614 4.03 9.68 -47.00
N ILE A 615 4.39 10.07 -48.23
CA ILE A 615 3.82 11.24 -48.90
C ILE A 615 3.42 10.80 -50.33
N PRO A 616 2.15 10.93 -50.73
CA PRO A 616 1.69 10.47 -52.04
C PRO A 616 2.24 11.35 -53.17
N GLU A 617 2.60 10.74 -54.31
CA GLU A 617 3.29 11.42 -55.42
C GLU A 617 2.50 12.58 -56.06
N TRP A 618 1.17 12.57 -55.94
CA TRP A 618 0.28 13.61 -56.47
C TRP A 618 0.13 14.83 -55.53
N LEU A 619 0.74 14.79 -54.34
CA LEU A 619 0.70 15.85 -53.33
C LEU A 619 2.07 16.51 -53.20
N LEU A 620 2.17 17.77 -53.64
CA LEU A 620 3.43 18.51 -53.73
C LEU A 620 3.58 19.49 -52.57
N LEU A 621 4.47 19.18 -51.61
CA LEU A 621 4.76 20.07 -50.46
C LEU A 621 5.47 21.36 -50.89
N LYS A 622 5.07 22.50 -50.30
CA LYS A 622 5.59 23.85 -50.58
C LYS A 622 6.34 24.47 -49.39
N GLY A 623 7.15 25.48 -49.67
CA GLY A 623 7.74 26.35 -48.63
C GLY A 623 8.64 25.61 -47.62
N THR A 624 8.52 25.97 -46.35
CA THR A 624 9.27 25.38 -45.21
C THR A 624 8.99 23.89 -45.02
N ALA A 625 7.81 23.42 -45.45
CA ALA A 625 7.42 22.01 -45.38
C ALA A 625 8.23 21.11 -46.32
N SER A 626 8.85 21.68 -47.36
CA SER A 626 9.73 20.91 -48.25
C SER A 626 10.99 20.37 -47.54
N ASN A 627 11.43 20.99 -46.44
CA ASN A 627 12.57 20.48 -45.65
C ASN A 627 12.23 19.20 -44.88
N LEU A 628 10.96 18.98 -44.52
CA LEU A 628 10.48 17.75 -43.85
C LEU A 628 10.68 16.50 -44.72
N THR A 629 10.81 16.66 -46.04
CA THR A 629 11.06 15.54 -46.98
C THR A 629 12.53 15.17 -47.12
N LYS A 630 13.46 16.02 -46.63
CA LYS A 630 14.91 15.88 -46.87
C LYS A 630 15.70 15.35 -45.67
N GLY A 631 15.07 15.15 -44.51
CA GLY A 631 15.72 14.67 -43.27
C GLY A 631 14.76 14.66 -42.07
N SER A 632 15.31 14.54 -40.86
CA SER A 632 14.55 14.66 -39.60
C SER A 632 14.49 16.11 -39.10
N THR A 633 13.39 16.49 -38.46
CA THR A 633 13.17 17.85 -37.92
C THR A 633 12.78 17.76 -36.43
N LEU A 634 13.48 18.52 -35.58
CA LEU A 634 13.21 18.59 -34.14
C LEU A 634 12.13 19.65 -33.84
N LEU A 635 11.15 19.30 -33.01
CA LEU A 635 10.12 20.18 -32.46
C LEU A 635 10.27 20.28 -30.94
N GLN A 636 10.40 21.50 -30.41
CA GLN A 636 10.38 21.74 -28.97
C GLN A 636 8.93 21.84 -28.44
N PRO A 637 8.71 21.69 -27.12
CA PRO A 637 7.40 21.94 -26.50
C PRO A 637 6.80 23.29 -26.91
N GLY A 638 5.63 23.26 -27.52
CA GLY A 638 4.90 24.44 -28.00
C GLY A 638 5.25 24.90 -29.42
N ASP A 639 6.20 24.26 -30.11
CA ASP A 639 6.51 24.57 -31.50
C ASP A 639 5.42 24.07 -32.45
N SER A 640 5.21 24.81 -33.55
CA SER A 640 4.31 24.40 -34.64
C SER A 640 4.91 24.66 -36.02
N ILE A 641 4.72 23.72 -36.94
CA ILE A 641 5.18 23.78 -38.34
C ILE A 641 3.97 23.69 -39.28
N ALA A 642 3.87 24.66 -40.18
CA ALA A 642 2.87 24.63 -41.26
C ALA A 642 3.33 23.75 -42.44
N VAL A 643 2.44 22.86 -42.88
CA VAL A 643 2.58 21.95 -44.02
C VAL A 643 1.65 22.42 -45.15
N ASP A 644 2.18 23.24 -46.05
CA ASP A 644 1.47 23.72 -47.25
C ASP A 644 1.69 22.76 -48.44
N PHE A 645 0.64 22.46 -49.24
CA PHE A 645 0.73 21.51 -50.36
C PHE A 645 -0.25 21.77 -51.52
N ASP A 646 0.12 21.35 -52.73
CA ASP A 646 -0.72 21.38 -53.95
C ASP A 646 -1.10 19.97 -54.43
N ILE A 647 -2.23 19.86 -55.15
CA ILE A 647 -2.74 18.61 -55.73
C ILE A 647 -2.60 18.64 -57.26
N ASP A 648 -1.91 17.66 -57.83
CA ASP A 648 -1.88 17.44 -59.29
C ASP A 648 -3.07 16.56 -59.74
N PRO A 649 -4.07 17.12 -60.45
CA PRO A 649 -5.26 16.38 -60.86
C PRO A 649 -4.99 15.35 -61.98
N THR A 650 -3.84 15.40 -62.65
CA THR A 650 -3.52 14.47 -63.76
C THR A 650 -3.17 13.06 -63.28
N GLY A 651 -2.81 12.91 -62.01
CA GLY A 651 -2.54 11.62 -61.36
C GLY A 651 -3.77 10.93 -60.76
N LEU A 652 -4.95 11.54 -60.78
CA LEU A 652 -6.15 11.05 -60.09
C LEU A 652 -7.11 10.30 -61.04
N SER A 653 -7.51 9.09 -60.63
CA SER A 653 -8.50 8.28 -61.38
C SER A 653 -9.94 8.58 -60.95
N LYS A 654 -10.94 8.32 -61.81
CA LYS A 654 -12.36 8.62 -61.52
C LYS A 654 -12.87 7.83 -60.30
N GLY A 655 -13.25 8.54 -59.25
CA GLY A 655 -13.74 8.01 -57.96
C GLY A 655 -13.19 8.83 -56.79
N SER A 656 -13.46 8.40 -55.55
CA SER A 656 -12.83 8.97 -54.36
C SER A 656 -11.41 8.41 -54.20
N THR A 657 -10.38 9.25 -54.31
CA THR A 657 -9.00 8.85 -53.99
C THR A 657 -8.67 9.34 -52.58
N ARG A 658 -8.31 8.39 -51.71
CA ARG A 658 -7.91 8.62 -50.31
C ARG A 658 -6.41 8.35 -50.21
N SER A 659 -5.64 9.24 -49.60
CA SER A 659 -4.23 9.00 -49.31
C SER A 659 -3.82 9.62 -47.99
N ILE A 660 -2.87 8.96 -47.34
CA ILE A 660 -2.40 9.31 -46.01
C ILE A 660 -1.06 10.01 -46.17
N VAL A 661 -0.88 11.13 -45.46
CA VAL A 661 0.42 11.80 -45.32
C VAL A 661 0.90 11.49 -43.91
N SER A 662 1.99 10.73 -43.77
CA SER A 662 2.49 10.30 -42.46
C SER A 662 3.93 10.71 -42.19
N PHE A 663 4.16 11.08 -40.93
CA PHE A 663 5.46 11.37 -40.35
C PHE A 663 5.68 10.44 -39.16
N GLY A 664 6.82 9.76 -39.13
CA GLY A 664 7.22 8.94 -37.99
C GLY A 664 7.72 9.84 -36.86
N VAL A 665 7.26 9.53 -35.65
CA VAL A 665 7.70 10.20 -34.42
C VAL A 665 8.82 9.40 -33.79
N ILE A 666 9.94 10.07 -33.53
CA ILE A 666 11.06 9.53 -32.79
C ILE A 666 11.16 10.32 -31.48
N LEU A 667 10.88 9.62 -30.38
CA LEU A 667 11.13 10.09 -29.02
C LEU A 667 12.63 9.94 -28.76
N ASP A 668 13.37 11.04 -28.90
CA ASP A 668 14.81 11.07 -28.61
C ASP A 668 15.05 12.00 -27.42
N GLY A 669 15.64 11.47 -26.34
CA GLY A 669 15.91 12.23 -25.11
C GLY A 669 15.68 11.40 -23.84
N ASP A 670 14.50 11.57 -23.22
CA ASP A 670 14.24 11.25 -21.80
C ASP A 670 13.69 9.83 -21.54
N TYR A 671 13.33 9.07 -22.57
CA TYR A 671 12.73 7.72 -22.44
C TYR A 671 13.44 6.68 -23.33
N PRO A 672 14.70 6.35 -23.03
CA PRO A 672 15.50 5.43 -23.85
C PRO A 672 14.84 4.05 -23.94
N GLY A 673 14.58 3.59 -25.17
CA GLY A 673 13.93 2.29 -25.44
C GLY A 673 12.43 2.36 -25.72
N CYS A 674 11.76 3.49 -25.44
CA CYS A 674 10.40 3.74 -25.92
C CYS A 674 10.43 4.12 -27.42
N LEU A 675 10.58 3.11 -28.28
CA LEU A 675 10.42 3.25 -29.73
C LEU A 675 8.93 3.18 -30.06
N THR A 676 8.30 4.33 -30.24
CA THR A 676 6.96 4.36 -30.80
C THR A 676 7.06 4.13 -32.32
N ASP A 677 6.57 3.00 -32.82
CA ASP A 677 6.22 2.81 -34.25
C ASP A 677 5.02 3.68 -34.68
N LEU A 678 4.82 4.81 -33.99
CA LEU A 678 3.64 5.64 -34.15
C LEU A 678 3.87 6.66 -35.26
N ASP A 679 3.06 6.51 -36.30
CA ASP A 679 2.97 7.45 -37.40
C ASP A 679 1.90 8.48 -37.06
N ILE A 680 2.32 9.74 -36.93
CA ILE A 680 1.35 10.83 -36.94
C ILE A 680 1.02 11.10 -38.40
N ALA A 681 -0.26 11.03 -38.71
CA ALA A 681 -0.72 11.19 -40.07
C ALA A 681 -1.98 12.04 -40.13
N PHE A 682 -2.09 12.81 -41.20
CA PHE A 682 -3.37 13.39 -41.60
C PHE A 682 -3.77 12.79 -42.94
N GLU A 683 -5.08 12.73 -43.14
CA GLU A 683 -5.63 12.14 -44.33
C GLU A 683 -6.02 13.20 -45.36
N THR A 684 -5.78 12.89 -46.62
CA THR A 684 -6.24 13.71 -47.75
C THR A 684 -7.25 12.92 -48.58
N VAL A 685 -8.44 13.49 -48.77
CA VAL A 685 -9.54 12.87 -49.53
C VAL A 685 -9.93 13.77 -50.69
N VAL A 686 -9.88 13.22 -51.91
CA VAL A 686 -10.28 13.91 -53.14
C VAL A 686 -11.44 13.16 -53.81
N GLU A 687 -12.61 13.81 -53.97
CA GLU A 687 -13.87 13.16 -54.42
C GLU A 687 -14.39 13.67 -55.78
N VAL A 688 -14.82 12.75 -56.68
CA VAL A 688 -15.39 12.99 -58.04
C VAL A 688 -16.70 12.18 -58.23
N ARG A 689 -17.90 12.79 -58.53
CA ARG A 689 -19.29 12.20 -58.32
C ARG A 689 -20.21 11.79 -59.54
N ALA A 690 -21.29 10.99 -59.28
CA ALA A 690 -22.42 10.45 -60.14
C ALA A 690 -23.89 10.46 -59.47
N GLU A 691 -25.02 9.96 -60.10
CA GLU A 691 -26.52 10.20 -59.89
C GLU A 691 -27.34 9.33 -58.82
N GLU A 692 -28.52 9.79 -58.25
CA GLU A 692 -29.23 9.33 -56.98
C GLU A 692 -30.58 8.49 -57.05
N ASN A 693 -30.90 7.66 -56.02
CA ASN A 693 -32.03 6.68 -55.82
C ASN A 693 -32.64 6.68 -54.37
N PHE A 694 -33.98 6.68 -54.23
CA PHE A 694 -34.71 6.99 -52.97
C PHE A 694 -35.62 5.89 -52.36
N ASN A 695 -35.69 4.67 -52.92
CA ASN A 695 -36.40 3.49 -52.38
C ASN A 695 -37.86 3.70 -51.85
N HIS A 696 -38.73 4.35 -52.62
CA HIS A 696 -40.15 4.57 -52.25
C HIS A 696 -41.02 3.29 -52.30
N LEU A 697 -42.16 3.28 -51.60
CA LEU A 697 -43.07 2.12 -51.49
C LEU A 697 -43.69 1.70 -52.85
N GLY A 698 -43.91 2.64 -53.77
CA GLY A 698 -44.40 2.33 -55.12
C GLY A 698 -45.76 1.57 -55.13
N ALA A 699 -45.84 0.50 -55.92
CA ALA A 699 -47.10 -0.22 -56.17
C ALA A 699 -47.63 -1.05 -54.98
N ILE A 700 -46.80 -1.36 -53.98
CA ILE A 700 -47.21 -2.18 -52.83
C ILE A 700 -48.30 -1.50 -51.98
N ARG A 701 -48.42 -0.17 -52.05
CA ARG A 701 -49.44 0.61 -51.33
C ARG A 701 -50.86 0.11 -51.60
N MET A 702 -51.13 -0.29 -52.84
CA MET A 702 -52.44 -0.78 -53.26
C MET A 702 -52.85 -2.04 -52.50
N VAL A 703 -51.91 -2.94 -52.21
CA VAL A 703 -52.17 -4.16 -51.44
C VAL A 703 -52.63 -3.81 -50.02
N GLY A 704 -51.97 -2.86 -49.35
CA GLY A 704 -52.39 -2.38 -48.03
C GLY A 704 -53.82 -1.80 -48.05
N PHE A 705 -54.15 -0.97 -49.03
CA PHE A 705 -55.50 -0.42 -49.15
C PHE A 705 -56.57 -1.49 -49.40
N THR A 706 -56.26 -2.58 -50.10
CA THR A 706 -57.22 -3.70 -50.24
C THR A 706 -57.50 -4.41 -48.92
N PHE A 707 -56.48 -4.65 -48.08
CA PHE A 707 -56.65 -5.23 -46.74
C PHE A 707 -57.48 -4.31 -45.84
N MET A 708 -57.17 -3.02 -45.85
CA MET A 708 -57.92 -2.01 -45.11
C MET A 708 -59.40 -1.99 -45.52
N ALA A 709 -59.69 -1.89 -46.81
CA ALA A 709 -61.05 -1.82 -47.33
C ALA A 709 -61.88 -3.05 -46.96
N LEU A 710 -61.29 -4.24 -47.06
CA LEU A 710 -61.96 -5.50 -46.70
C LEU A 710 -62.28 -5.58 -45.20
N ALA A 711 -61.32 -5.26 -44.34
CA ALA A 711 -61.51 -5.28 -42.89
C ALA A 711 -62.54 -4.24 -42.42
N MET A 712 -62.47 -3.00 -42.96
CA MET A 712 -63.42 -1.93 -42.65
C MET A 712 -64.83 -2.27 -43.14
N ALA A 713 -64.98 -2.79 -44.36
CA ALA A 713 -66.28 -3.19 -44.91
C ALA A 713 -66.93 -4.28 -44.05
N LEU A 714 -66.16 -5.27 -43.59
CA LEU A 714 -66.66 -6.33 -42.72
C LEU A 714 -67.03 -5.83 -41.32
N ALA A 715 -66.25 -4.91 -40.75
CA ALA A 715 -66.56 -4.27 -39.47
C ALA A 715 -67.90 -3.50 -39.55
N VAL A 716 -68.09 -2.72 -40.61
CA VAL A 716 -69.32 -1.98 -40.88
C VAL A 716 -70.50 -2.94 -41.09
N PHE A 717 -70.32 -4.01 -41.85
CA PHE A 717 -71.34 -5.04 -42.05
C PHE A 717 -71.81 -5.66 -40.73
N PHE A 718 -70.88 -6.10 -39.87
CA PHE A 718 -71.24 -6.71 -38.59
C PHE A 718 -71.82 -5.70 -37.60
N PHE A 719 -71.41 -4.44 -37.66
CA PHE A 719 -72.01 -3.36 -36.87
C PHE A 719 -73.50 -3.21 -37.21
N PHE A 720 -73.83 -3.04 -38.50
CA PHE A 720 -75.22 -2.91 -38.95
C PHE A 720 -76.04 -4.19 -38.74
N TRP A 721 -75.43 -5.36 -38.96
CA TRP A 721 -76.06 -6.64 -38.68
C TRP A 721 -76.43 -6.79 -37.20
N THR A 722 -75.54 -6.41 -36.30
CA THR A 722 -75.77 -6.43 -34.85
C THR A 722 -76.85 -5.43 -34.47
N HIS A 723 -76.80 -4.21 -35.00
CA HIS A 723 -77.79 -3.18 -34.73
C HIS A 723 -79.20 -3.61 -35.15
N ARG A 724 -79.31 -4.26 -36.31
CA ARG A 724 -80.59 -4.77 -36.83
C ARG A 724 -81.12 -5.95 -36.00
N ASN A 725 -80.26 -6.87 -35.60
CA ASN A 725 -80.65 -8.09 -34.89
C ASN A 725 -80.61 -7.97 -33.35
N LYS A 726 -80.37 -6.78 -32.80
CA LYS A 726 -80.25 -6.53 -31.34
C LYS A 726 -81.47 -6.94 -30.50
N LYS A 727 -82.62 -7.22 -31.12
CA LYS A 727 -83.83 -7.72 -30.43
C LYS A 727 -83.90 -9.25 -30.35
N HIS A 728 -83.08 -9.98 -31.12
CA HIS A 728 -83.09 -11.44 -31.14
C HIS A 728 -82.44 -12.00 -29.88
N ARG A 729 -83.02 -13.05 -29.25
CA ARG A 729 -82.58 -13.59 -27.94
C ARG A 729 -81.07 -13.88 -27.91
N ILE A 730 -80.53 -14.52 -28.95
CA ILE A 730 -79.10 -14.84 -29.06
C ILE A 730 -78.22 -13.57 -29.06
N VAL A 731 -78.61 -12.51 -29.79
CA VAL A 731 -77.83 -11.26 -29.84
C VAL A 731 -77.99 -10.45 -28.56
N GLN A 732 -79.18 -10.47 -27.95
CA GLN A 732 -79.43 -9.83 -26.65
C GLN A 732 -78.57 -10.44 -25.54
N MET A 733 -78.49 -11.77 -25.47
CA MET A 733 -77.63 -12.46 -24.49
C MET A 733 -76.15 -12.14 -24.71
N SER A 734 -75.74 -11.91 -25.96
CA SER A 734 -74.38 -11.49 -26.33
C SER A 734 -74.08 -9.99 -26.17
N GLN A 735 -74.99 -9.22 -25.59
CA GLN A 735 -74.79 -7.81 -25.23
C GLN A 735 -74.41 -6.92 -26.45
N PRO A 736 -75.40 -6.43 -27.23
CA PRO A 736 -75.18 -5.82 -28.54
C PRO A 736 -74.29 -4.56 -28.53
N LYS A 737 -74.33 -3.76 -27.45
CA LYS A 737 -73.51 -2.54 -27.35
C LYS A 737 -72.00 -2.83 -27.36
N PHE A 738 -71.57 -3.91 -26.72
CA PHE A 738 -70.16 -4.30 -26.72
C PHE A 738 -69.74 -4.90 -28.06
N LEU A 739 -70.64 -5.58 -28.76
CA LEU A 739 -70.40 -6.07 -30.13
C LEU A 739 -70.25 -4.90 -31.12
N GLU A 740 -71.08 -3.87 -31.01
CA GLU A 740 -70.94 -2.63 -31.77
C GLU A 740 -69.60 -1.93 -31.47
N LEU A 741 -69.18 -1.89 -30.20
CA LEU A 741 -67.90 -1.29 -29.79
C LEU A 741 -66.68 -2.06 -30.33
N ILE A 742 -66.77 -3.40 -30.43
CA ILE A 742 -65.73 -4.22 -31.08
C ILE A 742 -65.60 -3.87 -32.56
N CYS A 743 -66.71 -3.69 -33.28
CA CYS A 743 -66.67 -3.25 -34.68
C CYS A 743 -66.08 -1.85 -34.85
N VAL A 744 -66.36 -0.91 -33.93
CA VAL A 744 -65.77 0.43 -33.96
C VAL A 744 -64.26 0.37 -33.73
N GLY A 745 -63.81 -0.42 -32.75
CA GLY A 745 -62.37 -0.55 -32.47
C GLY A 745 -61.61 -1.26 -33.59
N THR A 746 -62.17 -2.30 -34.23
CA THR A 746 -61.52 -2.94 -35.38
C THR A 746 -61.50 -2.05 -36.62
N PHE A 747 -62.54 -1.22 -36.84
CA PHE A 747 -62.52 -0.20 -37.90
C PHE A 747 -61.41 0.82 -37.69
N MET A 748 -61.26 1.33 -36.45
CA MET A 748 -60.20 2.27 -36.10
C MET A 748 -58.81 1.65 -36.28
N MET A 749 -58.63 0.40 -35.86
CA MET A 749 -57.38 -0.34 -36.05
C MET A 749 -57.04 -0.55 -37.53
N ALA A 750 -58.02 -0.91 -38.37
CA ALA A 750 -57.81 -1.05 -39.81
C ALA A 750 -57.41 0.27 -40.49
N SER A 751 -57.92 1.41 -40.00
CA SER A 751 -57.58 2.73 -40.54
C SER A 751 -56.12 3.15 -40.35
N CYS A 752 -55.36 2.49 -39.45
CA CYS A 752 -53.92 2.66 -39.27
C CYS A 752 -53.11 2.37 -40.55
N ILE A 753 -53.66 1.59 -41.49
CA ILE A 753 -52.99 1.31 -42.76
C ILE A 753 -52.82 2.58 -43.61
N ILE A 754 -53.68 3.60 -43.43
CA ILE A 754 -53.57 4.88 -44.14
C ILE A 754 -52.25 5.59 -43.83
N PRO A 755 -51.93 5.95 -42.56
CA PRO A 755 -50.66 6.59 -42.26
C PRO A 755 -49.45 5.70 -42.52
N LEU A 756 -49.56 4.38 -42.39
CA LEU A 756 -48.47 3.46 -42.77
C LEU A 756 -48.12 3.52 -44.27
N SER A 757 -49.05 3.94 -45.13
CA SER A 757 -48.86 4.00 -46.58
C SER A 757 -48.25 5.31 -47.09
N VAL A 758 -48.04 6.30 -46.20
CA VAL A 758 -47.50 7.62 -46.54
C VAL A 758 -45.98 7.59 -46.47
N ASP A 759 -45.34 7.93 -47.60
CA ASP A 759 -43.92 8.26 -47.66
C ASP A 759 -43.73 9.63 -48.33
N ASP A 760 -42.49 10.09 -48.39
CA ASP A 760 -42.10 11.37 -48.98
C ASP A 760 -42.17 11.43 -50.52
N GLY A 761 -42.60 10.33 -51.16
CA GLY A 761 -43.02 10.34 -52.56
C GLY A 761 -44.50 10.76 -52.73
N VAL A 762 -45.28 10.81 -51.65
CA VAL A 762 -46.72 11.15 -51.67
C VAL A 762 -47.04 12.39 -50.84
N ALA A 763 -46.28 12.65 -49.78
CA ALA A 763 -46.52 13.77 -48.89
C ALA A 763 -45.23 14.57 -48.62
N SER A 764 -45.38 15.83 -48.23
CA SER A 764 -44.25 16.62 -47.69
C SER A 764 -43.67 15.97 -46.43
N VAL A 765 -42.42 16.27 -46.06
CA VAL A 765 -41.78 15.80 -44.81
C VAL A 765 -42.68 16.00 -43.59
N ARG A 766 -43.31 17.18 -43.45
CA ARG A 766 -44.28 17.46 -42.40
C ARG A 766 -45.51 16.53 -42.43
N GLY A 767 -45.96 16.16 -43.62
CA GLY A 767 -47.04 15.18 -43.81
C GLY A 767 -46.60 13.76 -43.41
N CYS A 768 -45.36 13.39 -43.68
CA CYS A 768 -44.77 12.13 -43.26
C CYS A 768 -44.57 12.07 -41.73
N ASP A 769 -44.18 13.17 -41.08
CA ASP A 769 -44.09 13.25 -39.61
C ASP A 769 -45.46 13.02 -38.94
N ILE A 770 -46.51 13.64 -39.49
CA ILE A 770 -47.90 13.43 -39.02
C ILE A 770 -48.33 11.98 -39.23
N ALA A 771 -47.94 11.37 -40.36
CA ALA A 771 -48.21 9.96 -40.64
C ALA A 771 -47.48 9.03 -39.65
N CYS A 772 -46.21 9.29 -39.36
CA CYS A 772 -45.41 8.51 -38.41
C CYS A 772 -46.08 8.43 -37.03
N MET A 773 -46.59 9.54 -36.51
CA MET A 773 -47.26 9.54 -35.21
C MET A 773 -48.71 9.07 -35.27
N SER A 774 -49.46 9.28 -36.36
CA SER A 774 -50.87 8.86 -36.40
C SER A 774 -51.09 7.34 -36.46
N ALA A 775 -50.11 6.57 -36.97
CA ALA A 775 -50.17 5.10 -36.99
C ALA A 775 -50.33 4.44 -35.59
N PRO A 776 -49.42 4.66 -34.61
CA PRO A 776 -49.58 4.07 -33.28
C PRO A 776 -50.85 4.52 -32.57
N TRP A 777 -51.32 5.76 -32.79
CA TRP A 777 -52.58 6.25 -32.24
C TRP A 777 -53.79 5.45 -32.72
N LEU A 778 -53.93 5.23 -34.03
CA LEU A 778 -55.06 4.48 -34.58
C LEU A 778 -55.01 3.00 -34.18
N LEU A 779 -53.82 2.40 -34.20
CA LEU A 779 -53.61 0.99 -33.84
C LEU A 779 -53.94 0.72 -32.37
N LEU A 780 -53.32 1.46 -31.44
CA LEU A 780 -53.41 1.17 -30.01
C LEU A 780 -54.74 1.61 -29.41
N MET A 781 -55.37 2.67 -29.93
CA MET A 781 -56.70 3.07 -29.49
C MET A 781 -57.78 2.10 -30.00
N GLY A 782 -57.68 1.65 -31.25
CA GLY A 782 -58.54 0.60 -31.79
C GLY A 782 -58.39 -0.72 -31.02
N PHE A 783 -57.14 -1.12 -30.73
CA PHE A 783 -56.84 -2.30 -29.92
C PHE A 783 -57.36 -2.17 -28.48
N GLY A 784 -57.16 -1.02 -27.83
CA GLY A 784 -57.64 -0.75 -26.47
C GLY A 784 -59.16 -0.83 -26.36
N ILE A 785 -59.90 -0.23 -27.31
CA ILE A 785 -61.37 -0.27 -27.35
C ILE A 785 -61.87 -1.71 -27.51
N THR A 786 -61.30 -2.47 -28.45
CA THR A 786 -61.71 -3.86 -28.72
C THR A 786 -61.40 -4.77 -27.55
N LEU A 787 -60.16 -4.75 -27.04
CA LEU A 787 -59.72 -5.60 -25.94
C LEU A 787 -60.52 -5.30 -24.67
N SER A 788 -60.74 -4.03 -24.36
CA SER A 788 -61.49 -3.66 -23.16
C SER A 788 -62.97 -4.07 -23.26
N ALA A 789 -63.57 -4.01 -24.45
CA ALA A 789 -64.93 -4.52 -24.68
C ALA A 789 -65.01 -6.05 -24.46
N LEU A 790 -64.01 -6.81 -24.90
CA LEU A 790 -63.94 -8.26 -24.69
C LEU A 790 -63.70 -8.61 -23.22
N PHE A 791 -62.79 -7.90 -22.58
CA PHE A 791 -62.51 -8.03 -21.17
C PHE A 791 -63.77 -7.76 -20.34
N ALA A 792 -64.48 -6.66 -20.61
CA ALA A 792 -65.74 -6.33 -19.94
C ALA A 792 -66.80 -7.43 -20.12
N LYS A 793 -66.91 -8.00 -21.32
CA LYS A 793 -67.83 -9.12 -21.59
C LYS A 793 -67.47 -10.37 -20.80
N ILE A 794 -66.21 -10.78 -20.81
CA ILE A 794 -65.76 -11.98 -20.09
C ILE A 794 -65.79 -11.75 -18.57
N TRP A 795 -65.33 -10.60 -18.10
CA TRP A 795 -65.32 -10.25 -16.68
C TRP A 795 -66.73 -10.24 -16.11
N ARG A 796 -67.71 -9.66 -16.83
CA ARG A 796 -69.11 -9.69 -16.42
C ARG A 796 -69.63 -11.13 -16.33
N VAL A 797 -69.30 -11.96 -17.31
CA VAL A 797 -69.67 -13.38 -17.31
C VAL A 797 -69.03 -14.11 -16.12
N ASN A 798 -67.71 -14.00 -15.93
CA ASN A 798 -66.98 -14.62 -14.82
C ASN A 798 -67.46 -14.12 -13.46
N THR A 799 -67.80 -12.84 -13.33
CA THR A 799 -68.29 -12.27 -12.07
C THR A 799 -69.70 -12.77 -11.76
N VAL A 800 -70.60 -12.81 -12.75
CA VAL A 800 -71.94 -13.37 -12.57
C VAL A 800 -71.86 -14.85 -12.21
N VAL A 801 -71.00 -15.62 -12.88
CA VAL A 801 -70.86 -17.07 -12.68
C VAL A 801 -70.17 -17.41 -11.37
N SER A 802 -69.08 -16.72 -11.01
CA SER A 802 -68.39 -16.91 -9.72
C SER A 802 -69.29 -16.54 -8.53
N ASN A 803 -70.05 -15.45 -8.62
CA ASN A 803 -71.02 -15.10 -7.58
C ASN A 803 -72.22 -16.07 -7.56
N ALA A 804 -72.66 -16.58 -8.72
CA ALA A 804 -73.68 -17.63 -8.79
C ALA A 804 -73.19 -18.95 -8.16
N MET A 805 -71.93 -19.35 -8.37
CA MET A 805 -71.30 -20.48 -7.68
C MET A 805 -71.21 -20.27 -6.17
N ALA A 806 -71.08 -19.01 -5.72
CA ALA A 806 -71.18 -18.61 -4.32
C ALA A 806 -72.62 -18.35 -3.84
N PHE A 807 -73.65 -18.73 -4.61
CA PHE A 807 -75.08 -18.52 -4.35
C PHE A 807 -75.51 -17.07 -4.08
N ARG A 808 -74.72 -16.08 -4.53
CA ARG A 808 -74.99 -14.65 -4.37
C ARG A 808 -75.48 -14.06 -5.69
N ARG A 809 -76.76 -13.66 -5.76
CA ARG A 809 -77.31 -13.01 -6.96
C ARG A 809 -76.80 -11.57 -7.06
N VAL A 810 -75.95 -11.30 -8.05
CA VAL A 810 -75.41 -9.97 -8.34
C VAL A 810 -75.89 -9.53 -9.73
N VAL A 811 -76.53 -8.36 -9.81
CA VAL A 811 -76.93 -7.74 -11.07
C VAL A 811 -75.90 -6.68 -11.42
N ILE A 812 -75.09 -6.94 -12.44
CA ILE A 812 -74.07 -6.01 -12.93
C ILE A 812 -74.67 -5.18 -14.07
N LEU A 813 -74.67 -3.85 -13.93
CA LEU A 813 -75.13 -2.95 -14.97
C LEU A 813 -74.07 -2.81 -16.07
N GLU A 814 -74.52 -2.44 -17.28
CA GLU A 814 -73.61 -2.21 -18.42
C GLU A 814 -72.58 -1.12 -18.14
N ARG A 815 -72.93 -0.12 -17.32
CA ARG A 815 -72.06 1.01 -16.96
C ARG A 815 -70.89 0.58 -16.07
N ASP A 816 -71.09 -0.37 -15.16
CA ASP A 816 -70.03 -0.87 -14.27
C ASP A 816 -68.95 -1.62 -15.07
N ALA A 817 -69.36 -2.30 -16.14
CA ALA A 817 -68.47 -2.98 -17.06
C ALA A 817 -67.78 -2.04 -18.06
N MET A 818 -68.21 -0.78 -18.18
CA MET A 818 -67.55 0.25 -19.01
C MET A 818 -66.40 0.95 -18.29
N MET A 819 -66.33 0.89 -16.96
CA MET A 819 -65.28 1.58 -16.19
C MET A 819 -63.86 1.06 -16.50
N PRO A 820 -63.59 -0.26 -16.60
CA PRO A 820 -62.28 -0.75 -17.04
C PRO A 820 -61.91 -0.31 -18.46
N ILE A 821 -62.91 -0.15 -19.34
CA ILE A 821 -62.74 0.37 -20.71
C ILE A 821 -62.24 1.81 -20.67
N ALA A 822 -62.90 2.66 -19.87
CA ALA A 822 -62.51 4.06 -19.71
C ALA A 822 -61.10 4.19 -19.13
N VAL A 823 -60.71 3.33 -18.18
CA VAL A 823 -59.37 3.34 -17.56
C VAL A 823 -58.28 2.92 -18.55
N VAL A 824 -58.44 1.80 -19.25
CA VAL A 824 -57.44 1.33 -20.23
C VAL A 824 -57.33 2.31 -21.41
N PHE A 825 -58.44 2.88 -21.84
CA PHE A 825 -58.44 3.92 -22.87
C PHE A 825 -57.74 5.19 -22.38
N ALA A 826 -58.02 5.67 -21.17
CA ALA A 826 -57.38 6.87 -20.63
C ALA A 826 -55.86 6.69 -20.43
N LEU A 827 -55.42 5.52 -19.97
CA LEU A 827 -53.99 5.20 -19.85
C LEU A 827 -53.29 5.16 -21.21
N ASN A 828 -53.88 4.49 -22.20
CA ASN A 828 -53.35 4.49 -23.57
C ASN A 828 -53.33 5.90 -24.18
N PHE A 829 -54.41 6.67 -24.05
CA PHE A 829 -54.50 8.05 -24.53
C PHE A 829 -53.41 8.92 -23.89
N THR A 830 -53.22 8.81 -22.57
CA THR A 830 -52.23 9.62 -21.83
C THR A 830 -50.81 9.26 -22.22
N LEU A 831 -50.48 7.96 -22.33
CA LEU A 831 -49.16 7.51 -22.76
C LEU A 831 -48.85 7.94 -24.20
N LEU A 832 -49.82 7.82 -25.11
CA LEU A 832 -49.67 8.27 -26.49
C LEU A 832 -49.54 9.80 -26.60
N LEU A 833 -50.27 10.55 -25.77
CA LEU A 833 -50.14 12.01 -25.70
C LEU A 833 -48.76 12.41 -25.18
N CYS A 834 -48.28 11.78 -24.11
CA CYS A 834 -46.93 12.01 -23.57
C CYS A 834 -45.87 11.67 -24.62
N TRP A 835 -46.01 10.54 -25.33
CA TRP A 835 -45.09 10.17 -26.40
C TRP A 835 -45.10 11.22 -27.53
N THR A 836 -46.28 11.70 -27.93
CA THR A 836 -46.41 12.73 -28.98
C THR A 836 -45.81 14.08 -28.59
N LEU A 837 -45.86 14.46 -27.31
CA LEU A 837 -45.37 15.75 -26.83
C LEU A 837 -43.88 15.75 -26.46
N ILE A 838 -43.37 14.64 -25.91
CA ILE A 838 -42.01 14.56 -25.37
C ILE A 838 -41.01 14.10 -26.43
N ASP A 839 -41.36 13.09 -27.23
CA ASP A 839 -40.43 12.46 -28.18
C ASP A 839 -41.20 11.90 -29.39
N PRO A 840 -41.68 12.79 -30.30
CA PRO A 840 -42.44 12.37 -31.47
C PRO A 840 -41.57 11.64 -32.49
N MET A 841 -42.10 10.56 -33.06
CA MET A 841 -41.49 9.91 -34.21
C MET A 841 -41.58 10.81 -35.44
N ARG A 842 -40.42 11.11 -36.02
CA ARG A 842 -40.26 11.91 -37.23
C ARG A 842 -39.83 11.03 -38.41
N TRP A 843 -40.14 11.49 -39.60
CA TRP A 843 -39.69 10.88 -40.84
C TRP A 843 -38.21 11.20 -41.07
N GLN A 844 -37.38 10.16 -41.20
CA GLN A 844 -35.94 10.29 -41.47
C GLN A 844 -35.55 9.36 -42.63
N ARG A 845 -34.48 9.73 -43.33
CA ARG A 845 -33.86 8.90 -44.37
C ARG A 845 -32.54 8.33 -43.87
N GLU A 846 -32.30 7.07 -44.18
CA GLU A 846 -31.02 6.39 -43.95
C GLU A 846 -30.43 5.96 -45.28
N TYR A 847 -29.12 6.19 -45.43
CA TYR A 847 -28.37 5.83 -46.63
C TYR A 847 -27.93 4.36 -46.56
N ILE A 848 -28.18 3.61 -47.63
CA ILE A 848 -27.83 2.20 -47.73
C ILE A 848 -26.31 2.13 -47.92
N ASN A 849 -25.60 1.48 -47.00
CA ASN A 849 -24.14 1.35 -47.02
C ASN A 849 -23.39 2.70 -47.08
N GLY A 850 -23.98 3.78 -46.55
CA GLY A 850 -23.36 5.11 -46.56
C GLY A 850 -23.32 5.79 -47.94
N ASP A 851 -23.97 5.21 -48.95
CA ASP A 851 -24.03 5.76 -50.30
C ASP A 851 -25.00 6.96 -50.33
N PRO A 852 -24.54 8.21 -50.56
CA PRO A 852 -25.40 9.39 -50.62
C PRO A 852 -26.42 9.31 -51.76
N THR A 853 -26.15 8.44 -52.75
CA THR A 853 -27.00 8.22 -53.91
C THR A 853 -28.04 7.12 -53.69
N ASN A 854 -28.13 6.47 -52.51
CA ASN A 854 -29.08 5.40 -52.28
C ASN A 854 -29.66 5.44 -50.85
N SER A 855 -30.91 5.88 -50.68
CA SER A 855 -31.53 6.04 -49.34
C SER A 855 -32.94 5.48 -49.22
N TYR A 856 -33.37 5.11 -48.02
CA TYR A 856 -34.75 4.73 -47.71
C TYR A 856 -35.33 5.52 -46.53
N GLY A 857 -36.64 5.76 -46.55
CA GLY A 857 -37.35 6.50 -45.51
C GLY A 857 -37.96 5.61 -44.43
N PHE A 858 -37.89 6.04 -43.17
CA PHE A 858 -38.47 5.35 -42.02
C PHE A 858 -38.80 6.33 -40.89
N CYS A 859 -39.73 5.92 -40.02
CA CYS A 859 -40.08 6.70 -38.83
C CYS A 859 -39.12 6.37 -37.68
N LYS A 860 -38.46 7.39 -37.14
CA LYS A 860 -37.54 7.26 -36.00
C LYS A 860 -37.77 8.43 -35.03
N SER A 861 -37.59 8.16 -33.74
CA SER A 861 -37.52 9.21 -32.72
C SER A 861 -36.08 9.63 -32.49
N GLU A 862 -35.86 10.90 -32.18
CA GLU A 862 -34.54 11.42 -31.82
C GLU A 862 -34.14 11.02 -30.39
N GLY A 863 -35.11 10.93 -29.46
CA GLY A 863 -34.88 10.55 -28.08
C GLY A 863 -34.98 9.06 -27.79
N LYS A 864 -34.45 8.65 -26.62
CA LYS A 864 -34.63 7.31 -26.04
C LYS A 864 -35.98 7.16 -25.31
N ALA A 865 -36.69 8.26 -25.05
CA ALA A 865 -37.97 8.26 -24.33
C ALA A 865 -39.07 7.55 -25.14
N SER A 866 -39.03 7.62 -26.47
CA SER A 866 -39.91 6.90 -27.39
C SER A 866 -39.89 5.39 -27.17
N ILE A 867 -38.71 4.79 -26.95
CA ILE A 867 -38.56 3.37 -26.67
C ILE A 867 -39.21 3.05 -25.32
N ALA A 868 -39.02 3.88 -24.30
CA ALA A 868 -39.66 3.70 -23.00
C ALA A 868 -41.20 3.76 -23.11
N PHE A 869 -41.76 4.73 -23.85
CA PHE A 869 -43.20 4.80 -24.09
C PHE A 869 -43.72 3.60 -24.89
N LEU A 870 -42.99 3.16 -25.92
CA LEU A 870 -43.33 1.97 -26.70
C LEU A 870 -43.34 0.71 -25.83
N VAL A 871 -42.32 0.50 -24.99
CA VAL A 871 -42.26 -0.64 -24.06
C VAL A 871 -43.39 -0.56 -23.04
N LEU A 872 -43.66 0.61 -22.46
CA LEU A 872 -44.78 0.79 -21.52
C LEU A 872 -46.14 0.51 -22.17
N LEU A 873 -46.34 0.92 -23.43
CA LEU A 873 -47.55 0.63 -24.20
C LEU A 873 -47.67 -0.87 -24.52
N ILE A 874 -46.58 -1.54 -24.88
CA ILE A 874 -46.55 -2.99 -25.11
C ILE A 874 -46.83 -3.74 -23.81
N LEU A 875 -46.25 -3.34 -22.69
CA LEU A 875 -46.49 -3.95 -21.38
C LEU A 875 -47.93 -3.73 -20.92
N LEU A 876 -48.47 -2.52 -21.05
CA LEU A 876 -49.85 -2.18 -20.69
C LEU A 876 -50.86 -3.02 -21.49
N ASN A 877 -50.74 -3.02 -22.82
CA ASN A 877 -51.67 -3.72 -23.71
C ASN A 877 -51.45 -5.24 -23.70
N GLY A 878 -50.20 -5.68 -23.58
CA GLY A 878 -49.84 -7.10 -23.43
C GLY A 878 -50.34 -7.68 -22.11
N ALA A 879 -50.18 -6.97 -20.99
CA ALA A 879 -50.73 -7.37 -19.70
C ALA A 879 -52.26 -7.42 -19.73
N ALA A 880 -52.92 -6.45 -20.35
CA ALA A 880 -54.36 -6.47 -20.54
C ALA A 880 -54.83 -7.65 -21.41
N LEU A 881 -54.07 -8.01 -22.45
CA LEU A 881 -54.38 -9.16 -23.31
C LEU A 881 -54.18 -10.48 -22.57
N VAL A 882 -53.08 -10.63 -21.83
CA VAL A 882 -52.83 -11.80 -20.97
C VAL A 882 -53.92 -11.92 -19.91
N GLN A 883 -54.31 -10.81 -19.28
CA GLN A 883 -55.43 -10.78 -18.34
C GLN A 883 -56.74 -11.23 -19.02
N ALA A 884 -57.03 -10.77 -20.24
CA ALA A 884 -58.21 -11.21 -21.00
C ALA A 884 -58.15 -12.71 -21.34
N CYS A 885 -56.97 -13.25 -21.68
CA CYS A 885 -56.75 -14.69 -21.87
C CYS A 885 -56.96 -15.49 -20.58
N VAL A 886 -56.43 -15.00 -19.45
CA VAL A 886 -56.62 -15.61 -18.12
C VAL A 886 -58.10 -15.62 -17.73
N GLN A 887 -58.80 -14.50 -17.91
CA GLN A 887 -60.24 -14.43 -17.69
C GLN A 887 -61.00 -15.38 -18.64
N SER A 888 -60.60 -15.47 -19.90
CA SER A 888 -61.19 -16.42 -20.86
C SER A 888 -60.97 -17.88 -20.44
N TYR A 889 -59.81 -18.18 -19.87
CA TYR A 889 -59.47 -19.51 -19.35
C TYR A 889 -60.36 -19.90 -18.17
N TYR A 890 -60.63 -18.97 -17.25
CA TYR A 890 -61.60 -19.20 -16.18
C TYR A 890 -63.02 -19.42 -16.71
N ALA A 891 -63.40 -18.76 -17.81
CA ALA A 891 -64.71 -18.86 -18.45
C ALA A 891 -64.90 -20.11 -19.35
N ARG A 892 -63.91 -21.02 -19.44
CA ARG A 892 -63.86 -22.08 -20.47
C ARG A 892 -64.81 -23.26 -20.23
N ASN A 893 -65.14 -23.56 -18.98
CA ASN A 893 -65.92 -24.74 -18.58
C ASN A 893 -67.41 -24.39 -18.34
N MET A 894 -67.91 -23.38 -19.05
CA MET A 894 -69.28 -22.91 -18.89
C MET A 894 -70.26 -23.67 -19.80
N ASP A 895 -71.50 -23.83 -19.33
CA ASP A 895 -72.60 -24.50 -20.04
C ASP A 895 -72.81 -23.98 -21.48
N ASP A 896 -73.26 -24.88 -22.36
CA ASP A 896 -73.44 -24.65 -23.80
C ASP A 896 -74.36 -23.46 -24.16
N GLU A 897 -75.17 -22.97 -23.22
CA GLU A 897 -76.00 -21.75 -23.37
C GLU A 897 -75.13 -20.48 -23.49
N TYR A 898 -73.88 -20.53 -23.00
CA TYR A 898 -72.87 -19.46 -23.04
C TYR A 898 -71.63 -19.80 -23.90
N ALA A 899 -71.79 -20.62 -24.95
CA ALA A 899 -70.72 -21.00 -25.89
C ALA A 899 -69.98 -19.83 -26.57
N GLU A 900 -70.42 -18.58 -26.35
CA GLU A 900 -69.74 -17.35 -26.72
C GLU A 900 -68.37 -17.16 -26.04
N SER A 901 -68.19 -17.56 -24.78
CA SER A 901 -66.91 -17.36 -24.06
C SER A 901 -65.75 -18.10 -24.72
N ARG A 902 -66.02 -19.29 -25.28
CA ARG A 902 -65.04 -20.09 -26.04
C ARG A 902 -64.52 -19.36 -27.27
N TRP A 903 -65.41 -18.74 -28.05
CA TRP A 903 -65.00 -18.00 -29.25
C TRP A 903 -64.24 -16.72 -28.90
N ILE A 904 -64.60 -16.05 -27.80
CA ILE A 904 -63.83 -14.91 -27.28
C ILE A 904 -62.42 -15.35 -26.85
N GLY A 905 -62.31 -16.49 -26.16
CA GLY A 905 -61.01 -17.04 -25.74
C GLY A 905 -60.12 -17.41 -26.93
N ILE A 906 -60.67 -18.05 -27.98
CA ILE A 906 -59.92 -18.37 -29.20
C ILE A 906 -59.48 -17.08 -29.92
N ALA A 907 -60.33 -16.05 -29.95
CA ALA A 907 -59.98 -14.77 -30.56
C ALA A 907 -58.83 -14.06 -29.79
N CYS A 908 -58.89 -14.04 -28.45
CA CYS A 908 -57.82 -13.45 -27.64
C CYS A 908 -56.50 -14.21 -27.75
N LEU A 909 -56.54 -15.55 -27.80
CA LEU A 909 -55.35 -16.39 -28.03
C LEU A 909 -54.76 -16.18 -29.42
N SER A 910 -55.60 -16.03 -30.46
CA SER A 910 -55.14 -15.69 -31.80
C SER A 910 -54.41 -14.35 -31.83
N TRP A 911 -54.89 -13.34 -31.10
CA TRP A 911 -54.21 -12.05 -30.97
C TRP A 911 -52.89 -12.16 -30.23
N LEU A 912 -52.82 -12.95 -29.15
CA LEU A 912 -51.59 -13.20 -28.41
C LEU A 912 -50.54 -13.85 -29.32
N GLN A 913 -50.92 -14.86 -30.11
CA GLN A 913 -50.04 -15.51 -31.09
C GLN A 913 -49.54 -14.51 -32.14
N VAL A 914 -50.43 -13.68 -32.69
CA VAL A 914 -50.06 -12.69 -33.72
C VAL A 914 -49.12 -11.62 -33.15
N MET A 915 -49.25 -11.23 -31.88
CA MET A 915 -48.31 -10.30 -31.24
C MET A 915 -46.94 -10.93 -30.99
N VAL A 916 -46.88 -12.17 -30.47
CA VAL A 916 -45.62 -12.88 -30.20
C VAL A 916 -44.82 -13.14 -31.47
N VAL A 917 -45.50 -13.50 -32.57
CA VAL A 917 -44.83 -13.73 -33.87
C VAL A 917 -44.62 -12.43 -34.63
N GLY A 918 -45.56 -11.50 -34.57
CA GLY A 918 -45.55 -10.28 -35.38
C GLY A 918 -44.48 -9.28 -34.96
N ILE A 919 -44.21 -9.12 -33.65
CA ILE A 919 -43.24 -8.14 -33.15
C ILE A 919 -41.81 -8.46 -33.67
N PRO A 920 -41.27 -9.69 -33.53
CA PRO A 920 -39.96 -10.03 -34.09
C PRO A 920 -39.86 -9.84 -35.61
N VAL A 921 -40.91 -10.18 -36.36
CA VAL A 921 -40.89 -10.06 -37.83
C VAL A 921 -40.85 -8.59 -38.28
N ILE A 922 -41.54 -7.69 -37.57
CA ILE A 922 -41.46 -6.24 -37.84
C ILE A 922 -40.06 -5.70 -37.55
N LEU A 923 -39.39 -6.18 -36.50
CA LEU A 923 -38.02 -5.77 -36.16
C LEU A 923 -37.01 -6.26 -37.19
N LEU A 924 -37.12 -7.52 -37.64
CA LEU A 924 -36.24 -8.12 -38.65
C LEU A 924 -36.36 -7.45 -40.03
N THR A 925 -37.55 -6.94 -40.37
CA THR A 925 -37.80 -6.29 -41.66
C THR A 925 -37.60 -4.77 -41.61
N SER A 926 -37.12 -4.21 -40.49
CA SER A 926 -37.06 -2.77 -40.24
C SER A 926 -36.27 -1.94 -41.26
N HIS A 927 -35.23 -2.53 -41.86
CA HIS A 927 -34.36 -1.92 -42.87
C HIS A 927 -34.86 -2.09 -44.32
N LEU A 928 -35.94 -2.84 -44.53
CA LEU A 928 -36.52 -3.11 -45.84
C LEU A 928 -37.91 -2.45 -45.92
N PRO A 929 -38.03 -1.22 -46.47
CA PRO A 929 -39.26 -0.42 -46.38
C PRO A 929 -40.49 -1.13 -46.96
N VAL A 930 -40.34 -1.82 -48.09
CA VAL A 930 -41.40 -2.60 -48.74
C VAL A 930 -41.84 -3.80 -47.88
N ALA A 931 -40.87 -4.54 -47.32
CA ALA A 931 -41.16 -5.73 -46.52
C ALA A 931 -41.81 -5.36 -45.18
N LYS A 932 -41.32 -4.30 -44.52
CA LYS A 932 -41.87 -3.76 -43.28
C LYS A 932 -43.33 -3.31 -43.46
N TYR A 933 -43.61 -2.56 -44.52
CA TYR A 933 -44.96 -2.08 -44.83
C TYR A 933 -45.93 -3.24 -45.08
N PHE A 934 -45.55 -4.18 -45.94
CA PHE A 934 -46.40 -5.35 -46.25
C PHE A 934 -46.70 -6.18 -45.00
N THR A 935 -45.67 -6.48 -44.21
CA THR A 935 -45.79 -7.25 -42.96
C THR A 935 -46.71 -6.55 -41.96
N SER A 936 -46.55 -5.23 -41.77
CA SER A 936 -47.38 -4.44 -40.85
C SER A 936 -48.86 -4.43 -41.28
N CYS A 937 -49.14 -4.26 -42.58
CA CYS A 937 -50.51 -4.31 -43.11
C CYS A 937 -51.14 -5.70 -42.94
N ALA A 938 -50.38 -6.77 -43.19
CA ALA A 938 -50.85 -8.14 -43.06
C ALA A 938 -51.19 -8.49 -41.60
N LEU A 939 -50.35 -8.08 -40.64
CA LEU A 939 -50.60 -8.31 -39.21
C LEU A 939 -51.86 -7.57 -38.73
N VAL A 940 -52.01 -6.29 -39.05
CA VAL A 940 -53.22 -5.51 -38.72
C VAL A 940 -54.47 -6.16 -39.31
N PHE A 941 -54.40 -6.61 -40.56
CA PHE A 941 -55.50 -7.31 -41.22
C PHE A 941 -55.88 -8.62 -40.50
N LEU A 942 -54.90 -9.47 -40.15
CA LEU A 942 -55.14 -10.73 -39.44
C LEU A 942 -55.76 -10.51 -38.06
N VAL A 943 -55.29 -9.51 -37.31
CA VAL A 943 -55.86 -9.14 -36.01
C VAL A 943 -57.33 -8.69 -36.18
N CYS A 944 -57.63 -7.83 -37.16
CA CYS A 944 -59.01 -7.37 -37.40
C CYS A 944 -59.93 -8.53 -37.83
N MET A 945 -59.49 -9.35 -38.78
CA MET A 945 -60.30 -10.42 -39.37
C MET A 945 -60.58 -11.56 -38.39
N SER A 946 -59.57 -12.00 -37.64
CA SER A 946 -59.73 -13.05 -36.62
C SER A 946 -60.79 -12.64 -35.58
N MET A 947 -60.76 -11.40 -35.11
CA MET A 947 -61.70 -10.90 -34.10
C MET A 947 -63.14 -10.81 -34.62
N LEU A 948 -63.31 -10.27 -35.84
CA LEU A 948 -64.64 -10.13 -36.44
C LEU A 948 -65.24 -11.50 -36.79
N LEU A 949 -64.49 -12.38 -37.45
CA LEU A 949 -65.04 -13.65 -37.92
C LEU A 949 -65.36 -14.61 -36.77
N LEU A 950 -64.46 -14.75 -35.80
CA LEU A 950 -64.64 -15.69 -34.69
C LEU A 950 -65.80 -15.29 -33.78
N LEU A 951 -66.11 -14.00 -33.65
CA LEU A 951 -67.20 -13.54 -32.78
C LEU A 951 -68.56 -13.51 -33.47
N PHE A 952 -68.63 -13.07 -34.73
CA PHE A 952 -69.91 -12.83 -35.40
C PHE A 952 -70.44 -14.05 -36.17
N VAL A 953 -69.56 -14.84 -36.81
CA VAL A 953 -70.00 -15.98 -37.64
C VAL A 953 -70.75 -17.07 -36.85
N PRO A 954 -70.30 -17.50 -35.65
CA PRO A 954 -71.05 -18.49 -34.86
C PRO A 954 -72.44 -18.00 -34.47
N LYS A 955 -72.61 -16.69 -34.22
CA LYS A 955 -73.89 -16.08 -33.84
C LYS A 955 -74.87 -16.05 -35.02
N ILE A 956 -74.38 -15.67 -36.20
CA ILE A 956 -75.18 -15.70 -37.43
C ILE A 956 -75.67 -17.14 -37.68
N LYS A 957 -74.80 -18.14 -37.54
CA LYS A 957 -75.17 -19.55 -37.69
C LYS A 957 -76.14 -20.05 -36.62
N ALA A 958 -75.98 -19.64 -35.36
CA ALA A 958 -76.86 -20.05 -34.27
C ALA A 958 -78.28 -19.50 -34.43
N ILE A 959 -78.44 -18.27 -34.93
CA ILE A 959 -79.75 -17.67 -35.24
C ILE A 959 -80.47 -18.42 -36.38
N SER A 960 -79.73 -19.12 -37.23
CA SER A 960 -80.30 -19.91 -38.33
C SER A 960 -80.72 -21.36 -37.97
N LYS A 961 -80.55 -21.85 -36.73
CA LYS A 961 -80.88 -23.23 -36.31
C LYS A 961 -82.20 -23.37 -35.48
N PRO A 962 -83.02 -24.42 -35.66
CA PRO A 962 -84.24 -24.71 -34.87
C PRO A 962 -83.98 -25.34 -33.47
N LEU A 963 -84.95 -25.31 -32.55
CA LEU A 963 -84.80 -25.17 -31.08
C LEU A 963 -84.66 -26.43 -30.16
N GLU A 964 -84.52 -27.67 -30.65
CA GLU A 964 -84.82 -28.88 -29.82
C GLU A 964 -83.67 -29.60 -29.05
N ALA A 965 -82.41 -29.13 -28.97
CA ALA A 965 -81.26 -30.02 -28.63
C ALA A 965 -80.27 -29.65 -27.47
N GLN A 966 -80.64 -29.03 -26.32
CA GLN A 966 -79.62 -28.37 -25.45
C GLN A 966 -79.52 -28.69 -23.92
N THR A 967 -80.02 -29.81 -23.35
CA THR A 967 -80.24 -29.90 -21.86
C THR A 967 -79.56 -31.04 -21.04
N SER A 968 -78.24 -31.36 -21.10
CA SER A 968 -77.75 -32.57 -20.37
C SER A 968 -76.32 -32.66 -19.72
N GLY A 969 -75.70 -31.66 -19.06
CA GLY A 969 -74.52 -32.01 -18.21
C GLY A 969 -73.80 -30.90 -17.41
N PHE A 970 -73.94 -30.88 -16.07
CA PHE A 970 -73.21 -29.96 -15.16
C PHE A 970 -73.07 -30.56 -13.74
N GLN A 971 -71.91 -31.14 -13.35
CA GLN A 971 -71.56 -31.52 -11.94
C GLN A 971 -70.08 -32.05 -11.81
N HIS A 972 -69.05 -31.23 -11.38
CA HIS A 972 -67.82 -31.58 -10.56
C HIS A 972 -66.50 -30.70 -10.68
N ARG A 973 -65.89 -30.25 -9.52
CA ARG A 973 -64.43 -30.00 -9.08
C ARG A 973 -63.67 -28.60 -9.08
N GLN A 974 -62.87 -28.26 -8.00
CA GLN A 974 -61.90 -27.08 -7.81
C GLN A 974 -60.84 -27.22 -6.61
N SER A 975 -59.52 -26.79 -6.70
CA SER A 975 -58.50 -26.23 -5.65
C SER A 975 -56.92 -26.24 -5.98
N GLN A 976 -55.94 -25.58 -5.23
CA GLN A 976 -54.79 -24.60 -5.59
C GLN A 976 -53.34 -24.63 -4.80
N VAL A 977 -52.20 -23.81 -5.07
CA VAL A 977 -50.77 -23.64 -4.38
C VAL A 977 -49.91 -22.27 -4.61
N CYS A 978 -48.81 -21.79 -3.82
CA CYS A 978 -47.39 -21.15 -4.17
C CYS A 978 -46.49 -20.11 -3.25
N ARG A 979 -45.08 -19.96 -3.36
CA ARG A 979 -44.06 -18.72 -3.43
C ARG A 979 -42.40 -18.80 -3.28
N PRO A 980 -41.45 -17.82 -3.72
CA PRO A 980 -39.87 -17.75 -3.82
C PRO A 980 -38.96 -16.38 -3.63
N HIS A 981 -37.61 -16.19 -4.06
CA HIS A 981 -36.68 -14.89 -4.15
C HIS A 981 -35.25 -14.83 -4.99
N LEU A 982 -34.50 -13.65 -5.21
CA LEU A 982 -33.17 -13.33 -6.01
C LEU A 982 -32.27 -11.98 -5.68
N ALA A 983 -31.05 -11.62 -6.32
CA ALA A 983 -29.76 -10.78 -5.96
C ALA A 983 -29.22 -9.44 -6.76
N PRO A 984 -27.98 -8.75 -6.55
CA PRO A 984 -27.46 -7.39 -7.12
C PRO A 984 -25.94 -7.12 -7.69
N VAL A 985 -25.44 -5.84 -8.02
CA VAL A 985 -24.09 -5.31 -8.61
C VAL A 985 -23.60 -3.82 -8.17
N TYR A 986 -22.30 -3.34 -8.38
CA TYR A 986 -21.44 -2.20 -7.79
C TYR A 986 -20.88 -1.01 -8.71
N ASN A 987 -20.43 0.17 -8.16
CA ASN A 987 -19.40 1.19 -8.63
C ASN A 987 -19.20 2.42 -7.64
N THR A 988 -17.98 2.99 -7.36
CA THR A 988 -17.76 4.27 -6.56
C THR A 988 -16.35 4.92 -6.62
N GLU A 989 -16.27 6.27 -6.51
CA GLU A 989 -15.21 7.06 -5.85
C GLU A 989 -15.83 8.38 -5.23
N ILE A 990 -15.12 9.06 -4.31
CA ILE A 990 -15.46 10.22 -3.44
C ILE A 990 -16.15 9.90 -2.10
N THR A 991 -15.41 9.98 -0.98
CA THR A 991 -15.66 10.84 0.22
C THR A 991 -14.84 10.35 1.43
N GLU A 992 -14.01 11.24 1.98
CA GLU A 992 -13.74 11.24 3.43
C GLU A 992 -15.04 11.54 4.20
N ILE A 993 -15.08 11.14 5.46
CA ILE A 993 -16.12 11.43 6.49
C ILE A 993 -17.28 10.40 6.53
N ASP A 994 -17.00 9.21 7.07
CA ASP A 994 -17.96 8.53 7.97
C ASP A 994 -17.32 7.54 8.98
N LYS A 995 -16.09 7.82 9.45
CA LYS A 995 -15.46 7.11 10.60
C LYS A 995 -16.07 7.48 11.97
N GLY A 996 -17.25 8.09 12.00
CA GLY A 996 -17.95 8.52 13.24
C GLY A 996 -18.93 7.50 13.83
N ILE A 997 -19.21 6.38 13.16
CA ILE A 997 -20.30 5.46 13.57
C ILE A 997 -19.79 4.07 14.01
N GLN A 998 -18.57 3.65 13.65
CA GLN A 998 -18.01 2.36 14.09
C GLN A 998 -17.27 2.39 15.46
N LEU A 999 -16.95 3.57 16.00
CA LEU A 999 -16.39 3.71 17.35
C LEU A 999 -17.42 3.46 18.47
N ARG A 1000 -18.72 3.35 18.14
CA ARG A 1000 -19.80 3.15 19.12
C ARG A 1000 -20.18 1.69 19.36
N GLN A 1001 -19.66 0.74 18.57
CA GLN A 1001 -19.91 -0.70 18.75
C GLN A 1001 -18.76 -1.45 19.43
N ARG A 1002 -17.53 -0.92 19.42
CA ARG A 1002 -16.38 -1.51 20.12
C ARG A 1002 -16.23 -1.09 21.59
N VAL A 1003 -16.91 -0.01 22.00
CA VAL A 1003 -17.00 0.43 23.40
C VAL A 1003 -17.99 -0.44 24.21
N GLN A 1004 -18.91 -1.16 23.55
CA GLN A 1004 -19.88 -2.03 24.22
C GLN A 1004 -19.39 -3.48 24.44
N GLU A 1005 -18.29 -3.90 23.82
CA GLU A 1005 -17.67 -5.22 24.04
C GLU A 1005 -16.55 -5.20 25.09
N LEU A 1006 -16.03 -4.01 25.44
CA LEU A 1006 -14.99 -3.83 26.47
C LEU A 1006 -15.54 -3.54 27.88
N GLU A 1007 -16.84 -3.27 28.03
CA GLU A 1007 -17.50 -3.17 29.35
C GLU A 1007 -17.98 -4.52 29.90
N SER A 1008 -17.87 -5.63 29.13
CA SER A 1008 -18.23 -6.98 29.59
C SER A 1008 -17.05 -7.91 29.84
N THR A 1009 -15.82 -7.40 29.82
CA THR A 1009 -14.58 -8.15 30.16
C THR A 1009 -13.86 -7.56 31.39
N LEU A 1010 -14.54 -6.68 32.14
CA LEU A 1010 -14.09 -6.11 33.42
C LEU A 1010 -14.91 -6.63 34.62
N GLU A 1011 -15.43 -7.86 34.52
CA GLU A 1011 -16.11 -8.60 35.62
C GLU A 1011 -15.67 -10.07 35.77
N GLU A 1012 -14.52 -10.44 35.19
CA GLU A 1012 -13.67 -11.60 35.56
C GLU A 1012 -12.20 -11.17 35.48
#